data_AF-A0A844GWM9-F1
#
_entry.id   AF-A0A844GWM9-F1
#
_cell.length_a   1.000
_cell.length_b   1.000
_cell.length_c   1.000
_cell.angle_alpha   90.00
_cell.angle_beta   90.00
_cell.angle_gamma   90.00
#
_symmetry.space_group_name_H-M   'P 1'
#
loop_
_entity.id
_entity.type
_entity.pdbx_description
1 polymer ?
#
loop_
_entity_poly.entity_id
_entity_poly.type
_entity_poly.pdbx_seq_one_letter_code
_entity_poly.pdbx_strand_id
1 'polypeptide(L)'
;MSGTVGNALRGTVSTIVGLALAGVMAWQSGSTPTAPVNTAPPAITGTPQVGQALTAFDGTFSGTAPITIARRWQYSADGSTGWTTISGATGATYTPAAARQGQYIRVQVQASNAAGSSAWISSAAVGPVAAAAGATGLLSGTTWPSQPQAQPANLIPENARLFATSAPYGTGFTGVTFGSTGAVFDGSNASSTVMTITLPTALVAGRRYGLLFGMPERTAGTVSVALMPGAVAPAGASFTAARNFTRYFTATQAHTSVRITVTGGSALRMNYIQLVDMTALLAKKQRVVFIFDAQSNIVGAESSDVDWSIDTPEPRALYIPGVANAPFGAVLDGNGVGMPLLVQDPLQHSTTNSGGGPMGSFVKRMCEWLADDEVLVLVAVGWAGQGRLNSGYWNRDGADYRAWTNMLTQLRGTMAQASTGSTVCGALQCGHEADISVNSATLLPAAVERDIADLRAEFGDFPVVMMEIGNATPNANQIAQQDAMEALAGRLARCAYIRRPAGATFRPDGVHYDQATNRIRGAAAADKLLEINYGAPKPSTGGGAIAGTLTNPATSMNLTWQPPYAMAHSPWLNWLKVGSDWENRAGLQSAGHINAKGAVVSLPSSGEVGAYIFRDMPAPAGGVVSGRFRLTWTGSGTISVFHAQNTTQVGPNEIRFDYTATGNSLVYLRVDSVTSGPLDNFALVHVDDIAAYDGGQRWRSSWLDIIRNQRILRFKDWQMIDNYTGPTAWANRTPAGSFSYQVPNGVPLEEMLDLCAVIGADPWFCMAHTWPASYQQSFATFVRDNLRSQSHVHTEFSNKIWDFNLSQASELRDEAMATSATFTDSDWPEWYGGRMAEMAQIWRSVWTGANAARLHTVFQCWTDNEGLDQAMLDAPKWRALTSAQRPGWPTGRALPSSYMTDYAVHGVLDGNLRYEDEAGNPNPTLAGWISSYTSGTRTLAQVHQLMAEQCTDLRHIPSSYGDGRTVVGERNRWIYHKGKADERGLKLIMYEGGTHLVTPPSRVNNATWNLVFNSFHMSQPWADTFDAVMTNWFTLTGDAVFNRMCDVLPQGPYHNEGLYRFIGDNNPQIPMWNAQMAAHTGPAGRGAGDFVGTYEATP
;
A
#
# COMPACT_ATOMS: atom_id res chain seq x y z
N MET A 1 -60.46 -18.02 47.17
CA MET A 1 -59.94 -18.74 48.35
C MET A 1 -58.50 -19.14 48.04
N SER A 2 -57.43 -18.50 48.50
CA SER A 2 -57.13 -17.16 49.03
C SER A 2 -55.65 -17.23 49.46
N GLY A 3 -54.74 -16.29 49.20
CA GLY A 3 -54.89 -14.89 48.84
C GLY A 3 -54.36 -14.55 47.44
N THR A 4 -55.33 -14.52 46.53
CA THR A 4 -55.65 -13.46 45.57
C THR A 4 -54.57 -12.37 45.37
N VAL A 5 -53.79 -12.37 44.29
CA VAL A 5 -54.14 -12.13 42.86
C VAL A 5 -54.64 -10.71 42.60
N GLY A 6 -53.97 -10.02 41.67
CA GLY A 6 -54.68 -9.30 40.62
C GLY A 6 -54.51 -7.78 40.56
N ASN A 7 -53.95 -7.39 39.42
CA ASN A 7 -54.33 -6.25 38.56
C ASN A 7 -53.77 -4.85 38.82
N ALA A 8 -52.89 -4.49 37.88
CA ALA A 8 -53.07 -3.44 36.85
C ALA A 8 -53.36 -2.00 37.31
N LEU A 9 -52.54 -1.05 36.80
CA LEU A 9 -52.99 0.03 35.91
C LEU A 9 -51.81 0.92 35.47
N ARG A 10 -51.97 1.47 34.27
CA ARG A 10 -51.11 2.46 33.60
C ARG A 10 -51.18 3.83 34.30
N GLY A 11 -50.12 4.64 34.15
CA GLY A 11 -50.27 6.07 33.86
C GLY A 11 -49.47 7.09 34.69
N THR A 12 -48.57 7.80 33.99
CA THR A 12 -48.32 9.27 34.02
C THR A 12 -47.58 9.94 35.21
N VAL A 13 -46.34 10.37 34.89
CA VAL A 13 -45.74 11.73 35.00
C VAL A 13 -45.51 12.40 36.40
N SER A 14 -44.20 12.63 36.64
CA SER A 14 -43.54 13.80 37.28
C SER A 14 -43.50 14.04 38.80
N THR A 15 -42.27 13.88 39.31
CA THR A 15 -41.42 14.77 40.14
C THR A 15 -41.75 15.17 41.59
N ILE A 16 -40.73 14.87 42.42
CA ILE A 16 -40.03 15.72 43.41
C ILE A 16 -40.72 15.93 44.77
N VAL A 17 -40.06 15.38 45.81
CA VAL A 17 -39.99 15.98 47.15
C VAL A 17 -38.53 15.93 47.60
N GLY A 18 -38.03 17.07 48.07
CA GLY A 18 -36.74 17.19 48.74
C GLY A 18 -36.88 17.69 50.18
N LEU A 19 -35.71 17.71 50.86
CA LEU A 19 -35.34 18.53 52.04
C LEU A 19 -35.99 18.11 53.37
N ALA A 20 -35.33 18.11 54.55
CA ALA A 20 -34.11 18.73 55.09
C ALA A 20 -33.61 17.89 56.31
N LEU A 21 -32.30 17.68 56.53
CA LEU A 21 -31.39 18.42 57.45
C LEU A 21 -31.96 18.68 58.87
N ALA A 22 -31.27 18.46 60.00
CA ALA A 22 -29.84 18.65 60.28
C ALA A 22 -29.36 17.90 61.55
N GLY A 23 -28.04 17.71 61.67
CA GLY A 23 -27.37 17.23 62.88
C GLY A 23 -25.88 16.94 62.67
N VAL A 24 -25.11 17.98 62.33
CA VAL A 24 -23.65 17.98 62.11
C VAL A 24 -22.91 18.11 63.45
N MET A 25 -21.77 17.43 63.61
CA MET A 25 -20.53 18.04 64.11
C MET A 25 -19.34 17.09 63.97
N ALA A 26 -18.42 17.42 63.07
CA ALA A 26 -17.02 17.00 63.11
C ALA A 26 -16.15 18.24 62.89
N TRP A 27 -15.23 18.48 63.82
CA TRP A 27 -14.18 19.48 63.71
C TRP A 27 -13.21 19.08 62.60
N GLN A 28 -13.13 19.86 61.52
CA GLN A 28 -11.99 19.84 60.62
C GLN A 28 -10.96 20.85 61.13
N SER A 29 -9.78 20.35 61.48
CA SER A 29 -8.57 21.15 61.59
C SER A 29 -8.29 21.80 60.22
N GLY A 30 -8.50 23.11 60.14
CA GLY A 30 -8.27 23.90 58.92
C GLY A 30 -6.78 23.98 58.61
N SER A 31 -6.34 23.24 57.59
CA SER A 31 -5.06 23.50 56.93
C SER A 31 -5.15 24.87 56.23
N THR A 32 -4.25 25.79 56.56
CA THR A 32 -4.12 27.07 55.85
C THR A 32 -3.93 26.82 54.35
N PRO A 33 -4.73 27.46 53.46
CA PRO A 33 -4.60 27.28 52.02
C PRO A 33 -3.17 27.56 51.53
N THR A 34 -2.63 26.68 50.70
CA THR A 34 -1.29 26.80 50.12
C THR A 34 -1.37 27.29 48.68
N ALA A 35 -0.56 28.28 48.31
CA ALA A 35 -0.55 28.85 46.95
C ALA A 35 -0.04 27.82 45.93
N PRO A 36 -0.44 27.93 44.64
CA PRO A 36 -0.04 26.95 43.65
C PRO A 36 1.47 26.99 43.39
N VAL A 37 2.11 25.82 43.33
CA VAL A 37 3.53 25.67 42.97
C VAL A 37 3.61 24.70 41.80
N ASN A 38 4.36 25.08 40.75
CA ASN A 38 4.54 24.24 39.58
C ASN A 38 5.37 23.00 39.91
N THR A 39 4.82 21.82 39.60
CA THR A 39 5.48 20.51 39.79
C THR A 39 5.90 19.87 38.46
N ALA A 40 5.33 20.32 37.34
CA ALA A 40 5.81 20.02 36.00
C ALA A 40 5.52 21.21 35.07
N PRO A 41 6.48 21.62 34.21
CA PRO A 41 6.30 22.76 33.33
C PRO A 41 5.22 22.50 32.26
N PRO A 42 4.62 23.57 31.69
CA PRO A 42 3.72 23.45 30.56
C PRO A 42 4.44 22.96 29.30
N ALA A 43 3.69 22.34 28.39
CA ALA A 43 4.20 21.80 27.13
C ALA A 43 3.30 22.21 25.95
N ILE A 44 3.84 22.15 24.75
CA ILE A 44 3.09 22.40 23.50
C ILE A 44 3.15 21.15 22.64
N THR A 45 2.01 20.73 22.10
CA THR A 45 1.91 19.73 21.03
C THR A 45 1.34 20.34 19.75
N GLY A 46 1.51 19.63 18.63
CA GLY A 46 1.15 20.10 17.30
C GLY A 46 2.35 20.65 16.52
N THR A 47 2.19 20.78 15.21
CA THR A 47 3.26 21.23 14.31
C THR A 47 3.30 22.76 14.25
N PRO A 48 4.42 23.41 14.59
CA PRO A 48 4.55 24.86 14.49
C PRO A 48 4.60 25.26 13.00
N GLN A 49 3.44 25.47 12.41
CA GLN A 49 3.25 25.80 11.01
C GLN A 49 2.12 26.82 10.88
N VAL A 50 2.24 27.75 9.93
CA VAL A 50 1.15 28.69 9.62
C VAL A 50 -0.13 27.92 9.31
N GLY A 51 -1.20 28.23 10.02
CA GLY A 51 -2.53 27.62 9.84
C GLY A 51 -2.78 26.31 10.59
N GLN A 52 -1.78 25.72 11.26
CA GLN A 52 -1.95 24.51 12.09
C GLN A 52 -2.12 24.88 13.56
N ALA A 53 -3.06 24.22 14.26
CA ALA A 53 -3.29 24.51 15.67
C ALA A 53 -2.21 23.88 16.56
N LEU A 54 -1.61 24.69 17.42
CA LEU A 54 -0.79 24.25 18.55
C LEU A 54 -1.67 24.13 19.79
N THR A 55 -1.45 23.10 20.60
CA THR A 55 -2.22 22.85 21.84
C THR A 55 -1.30 22.95 23.05
N ALA A 56 -1.70 23.72 24.05
CA ALA A 56 -0.99 23.88 25.30
C ALA A 56 -1.48 22.87 26.35
N PHE A 57 -0.52 22.18 26.97
CA PHE A 57 -0.69 21.48 28.24
C PHE A 57 -0.19 22.37 29.37
N ASP A 58 -0.97 22.51 30.43
CA ASP A 58 -0.72 23.49 31.49
C ASP A 58 0.45 23.15 32.42
N GLY A 59 0.92 21.91 32.35
CA GLY A 59 1.77 21.34 33.38
C GLY A 59 0.95 20.91 34.59
N THR A 60 1.63 20.60 35.70
CA THR A 60 0.98 20.23 36.96
C THR A 60 1.35 21.21 38.05
N PHE A 61 0.42 21.44 38.98
CA PHE A 61 0.60 22.34 40.11
C PHE A 61 0.13 21.67 41.39
N SER A 62 0.94 21.72 42.45
CA SER A 62 0.50 21.45 43.82
C SER A 62 -0.17 22.69 44.40
N GLY A 63 -0.98 22.54 45.46
CA GLY A 63 -1.61 23.65 46.17
C GLY A 63 -3.04 23.32 46.56
N THR A 64 -3.66 24.18 47.37
CA THR A 64 -5.06 23.96 47.78
C THR A 64 -6.01 24.24 46.62
N ALA A 65 -6.85 23.26 46.26
CA ALA A 65 -7.88 23.40 45.24
C ALA A 65 -9.03 24.33 45.71
N PRO A 66 -9.78 24.98 44.81
CA PRO A 66 -9.66 24.94 43.35
C PRO A 66 -8.50 25.80 42.83
N ILE A 67 -7.80 25.30 41.80
CA ILE A 67 -6.73 26.01 41.10
C ILE A 67 -7.26 26.47 39.74
N THR A 68 -7.09 27.76 39.42
CA THR A 68 -7.44 28.37 38.14
C THR A 68 -6.20 28.62 37.31
N ILE A 69 -6.27 28.41 35.99
CA ILE A 69 -5.15 28.53 35.06
C ILE A 69 -5.35 29.70 34.09
N ALA A 70 -4.35 30.56 33.98
CA ALA A 70 -4.23 31.59 32.95
C ALA A 70 -3.09 31.26 31.97
N ARG A 71 -3.29 31.55 30.68
CA ARG A 71 -2.30 31.29 29.60
C ARG A 71 -2.00 32.55 28.81
N ARG A 72 -0.77 32.64 28.28
CA ARG A 72 -0.42 33.58 27.22
C ARG A 72 0.60 32.97 26.26
N TRP A 73 0.31 33.02 24.97
CA TRP A 73 1.23 32.58 23.93
C TRP A 73 2.23 33.69 23.60
N GLN A 74 3.47 33.33 23.28
CA GLN A 74 4.55 34.26 22.96
C GLN A 74 5.31 33.80 21.72
N TYR A 75 5.96 34.74 21.04
CA TYR A 75 6.87 34.46 19.93
C TYR A 75 8.25 35.06 20.14
N SER A 76 9.26 34.49 19.50
CA SER A 76 10.64 35.00 19.43
C SER A 76 11.23 34.73 18.05
N ALA A 77 12.15 35.58 17.60
CA ALA A 77 12.89 35.35 16.37
C ALA A 77 13.92 34.20 16.49
N ASP A 78 14.49 33.99 17.69
CA ASP A 78 15.61 33.06 17.93
C ASP A 78 15.25 31.85 18.84
N GLY A 79 14.05 31.85 19.42
CA GLY A 79 13.59 30.77 20.31
C GLY A 79 14.24 30.75 21.70
N SER A 80 15.04 31.76 22.05
CA SER A 80 15.76 31.84 23.32
C SER A 80 15.56 33.18 24.05
N THR A 81 15.64 34.31 23.35
CA THR A 81 15.52 35.67 23.91
C THR A 81 14.46 36.49 23.18
N GLY A 82 14.22 37.75 23.59
CA GLY A 82 13.33 38.66 22.85
C GLY A 82 11.85 38.26 22.78
N TRP A 83 11.35 37.49 23.75
CA TRP A 83 9.98 36.97 23.74
C TRP A 83 8.92 38.07 23.84
N THR A 84 8.01 38.09 22.87
CA THR A 84 6.88 39.03 22.80
C THR A 84 5.56 38.28 22.93
N THR A 85 4.67 38.78 23.78
CA THR A 85 3.32 38.20 23.95
C THR A 85 2.46 38.42 22.71
N ILE A 86 1.79 37.37 22.25
CA ILE A 86 0.84 37.42 21.14
C ILE A 86 -0.50 37.92 21.69
N SER A 87 -0.89 39.14 21.32
CA SER A 87 -2.12 39.76 21.82
C SER A 87 -3.35 38.90 21.50
N GLY A 88 -4.19 38.66 22.51
CA GLY A 88 -5.43 37.87 22.38
C GLY A 88 -5.26 36.34 22.39
N ALA A 89 -4.03 35.82 22.33
CA ALA A 89 -3.78 34.38 22.38
C ALA A 89 -3.67 33.89 23.83
N THR A 90 -4.81 33.61 24.46
CA THR A 90 -4.92 33.08 25.84
C THR A 90 -5.63 31.73 25.92
N GLY A 91 -6.03 31.17 24.78
CA GLY A 91 -6.71 29.88 24.69
C GLY A 91 -5.78 28.69 24.96
N ALA A 92 -6.39 27.52 25.18
CA ALA A 92 -5.67 26.24 25.25
C ALA A 92 -5.08 25.84 23.88
N THR A 93 -5.56 26.44 22.79
CA THR A 93 -4.99 26.29 21.45
C THR A 93 -4.57 27.63 20.87
N TYR A 94 -3.57 27.60 19.98
CA TYR A 94 -3.10 28.75 19.21
C TYR A 94 -2.73 28.32 17.79
N THR A 95 -3.31 28.97 16.79
CA THR A 95 -2.97 28.73 15.38
C THR A 95 -2.04 29.84 14.90
N PRO A 96 -0.76 29.56 14.56
CA PRO A 96 0.16 30.57 14.06
C PRO A 96 -0.34 31.19 12.75
N ALA A 97 -0.39 32.52 12.70
CA ALA A 97 -0.68 33.26 11.47
C ALA A 97 0.58 33.41 10.61
N ALA A 98 0.42 33.79 9.34
CA ALA A 98 1.55 33.98 8.39
C ALA A 98 2.65 34.91 8.94
N ALA A 99 2.28 35.93 9.70
CA ALA A 99 3.22 36.85 10.36
C ALA A 99 4.13 36.19 11.41
N ARG A 100 3.87 34.94 11.80
CA ARG A 100 4.71 34.15 12.71
C ARG A 100 5.68 33.23 11.98
N GLN A 101 5.62 33.14 10.65
CA GLN A 101 6.53 32.30 9.88
C GLN A 101 7.99 32.65 10.19
N GLY A 102 8.81 31.62 10.38
CA GLY A 102 10.22 31.77 10.74
C GLY A 102 10.47 32.08 12.22
N GLN A 103 9.42 32.26 13.04
CA GLN A 103 9.53 32.59 14.46
C GLN A 103 9.24 31.38 15.34
N TYR A 104 9.79 31.33 16.53
CA TYR A 104 9.51 30.29 17.52
C TYR A 104 8.35 30.71 18.42
N ILE A 105 7.55 29.74 18.87
CA ILE A 105 6.37 29.94 19.69
C ILE A 105 6.56 29.24 21.04
N ARG A 106 6.10 29.85 22.13
CA ARG A 106 5.95 29.18 23.43
C ARG A 106 4.65 29.61 24.12
N VAL A 107 4.25 28.90 25.16
CA VAL A 107 3.14 29.29 26.04
C VAL A 107 3.68 29.53 27.44
N GLN A 108 3.15 30.55 28.11
CA GLN A 108 3.34 30.72 29.54
C GLN A 108 2.03 30.44 30.27
N VAL A 109 2.14 29.81 31.43
CA VAL A 109 1.02 29.40 32.28
C VAL A 109 1.21 29.93 33.69
N GLN A 110 0.14 30.44 34.29
CA GLN A 110 0.09 30.87 35.68
C GLN A 110 -1.11 30.22 36.36
N ALA A 111 -0.85 29.53 37.47
CA ALA A 111 -1.86 28.95 38.34
C ALA A 111 -2.14 29.86 39.54
N SER A 112 -3.42 30.01 39.93
CA SER A 112 -3.86 30.83 41.06
C SER A 112 -4.93 30.12 41.90
N ASN A 113 -4.93 30.37 43.22
CA ASN A 113 -6.01 30.01 44.14
C ASN A 113 -6.19 31.12 45.20
N ALA A 114 -7.03 30.88 46.22
CA ALA A 114 -7.30 31.85 47.28
C ALA A 114 -6.08 32.25 48.13
N ALA A 115 -5.00 31.45 48.13
CA ALA A 115 -3.77 31.72 48.87
C ALA A 115 -2.75 32.55 48.07
N GLY A 116 -2.90 32.64 46.74
CA GLY A 116 -1.99 33.38 45.89
C GLY A 116 -1.86 32.81 44.48
N SER A 117 -0.88 33.32 43.72
CA SER A 117 -0.58 32.89 42.37
C SER A 117 0.88 32.45 42.24
N SER A 118 1.10 31.43 41.42
CA SER A 118 2.44 31.04 40.96
C SER A 118 3.07 32.12 40.07
N ALA A 119 4.38 32.04 39.84
CA ALA A 119 5.02 32.77 38.75
C ALA A 119 4.54 32.25 37.38
N TRP A 120 4.66 33.08 36.33
CA TRP A 120 4.45 32.62 34.96
C TRP A 120 5.53 31.61 34.57
N ILE A 121 5.15 30.36 34.34
CA ILE A 121 6.05 29.27 33.92
C ILE A 121 5.97 29.13 32.40
N SER A 122 7.11 29.04 31.74
CA SER A 122 7.17 28.93 30.27
C SER A 122 7.31 27.48 29.84
N SER A 123 6.69 27.13 28.71
CA SER A 123 6.99 25.88 28.01
C SER A 123 8.34 25.97 27.30
N ALA A 124 8.85 24.83 26.85
CA ALA A 124 9.84 24.81 25.77
C ALA A 124 9.28 25.53 24.53
N ALA A 125 10.16 26.16 23.76
CA ALA A 125 9.81 26.78 22.50
C ALA A 125 9.62 25.70 21.41
N VAL A 126 8.63 25.90 20.54
CA VAL A 126 8.41 25.09 19.33
C VAL A 126 8.57 25.99 18.11
N GLY A 127 9.26 25.52 17.08
CA GLY A 127 9.51 26.28 15.87
C GLY A 127 10.89 26.02 15.27
N PRO A 128 11.32 26.80 14.27
CA PRO A 128 10.63 27.98 13.75
C PRO A 128 9.31 27.60 13.08
N VAL A 129 8.30 28.46 13.14
CA VAL A 129 7.01 28.24 12.51
C VAL A 129 7.23 28.13 11.01
N ALA A 130 7.04 26.93 10.47
CA ALA A 130 7.17 26.68 9.06
C ALA A 130 6.12 27.47 8.28
N ALA A 131 6.44 27.81 7.04
CA ALA A 131 5.42 28.28 6.09
C ALA A 131 4.27 27.27 6.05
N ALA A 132 3.04 27.71 5.76
CA ALA A 132 1.95 26.77 5.50
C ALA A 132 2.45 25.73 4.50
N ALA A 133 2.29 24.44 4.78
CA ALA A 133 2.73 23.36 3.92
C ALA A 133 2.19 23.62 2.52
N GLY A 134 3.08 24.11 1.64
CA GLY A 134 2.87 23.96 0.22
C GLY A 134 2.87 22.46 0.00
N ALA A 135 1.76 21.93 -0.49
CA ALA A 135 1.65 20.51 -0.78
C ALA A 135 2.76 20.11 -1.75
N THR A 136 3.87 19.60 -1.21
CA THR A 136 4.83 18.78 -1.93
C THR A 136 4.20 17.40 -2.04
N GLY A 137 3.23 17.29 -2.95
CA GLY A 137 2.69 16.02 -3.39
C GLY A 137 3.60 15.48 -4.49
N LEU A 138 4.27 14.36 -4.22
CA LEU A 138 4.84 13.51 -5.26
C LEU A 138 3.75 13.19 -6.30
N LEU A 139 4.09 13.33 -7.58
CA LEU A 139 3.28 12.81 -8.69
C LEU A 139 3.86 11.51 -9.21
N SER A 140 3.60 10.43 -8.49
CA SER A 140 3.64 9.06 -9.00
C SER A 140 2.20 8.56 -9.13
N GLY A 141 1.89 7.87 -10.23
CA GLY A 141 0.54 7.63 -10.75
C GLY A 141 -0.52 7.13 -9.77
N THR A 142 -1.76 7.60 -10.05
CA THR A 142 -3.12 7.27 -9.52
C THR A 142 -3.83 8.37 -8.73
N THR A 143 -3.15 9.42 -8.26
CA THR A 143 -3.81 10.65 -7.78
C THR A 143 -3.51 11.83 -8.69
N TRP A 144 -4.57 12.47 -9.19
CA TRP A 144 -4.51 13.76 -9.87
C TRP A 144 -3.69 14.76 -9.04
N PRO A 145 -2.82 15.59 -9.65
CA PRO A 145 -2.02 16.56 -8.92
C PRO A 145 -2.86 17.40 -7.98
N SER A 146 -2.42 17.56 -6.72
CA SER A 146 -2.89 18.68 -5.91
C SER A 146 -2.45 19.97 -6.62
N GLN A 147 -3.39 20.61 -7.31
CA GLN A 147 -3.12 21.85 -8.03
C GLN A 147 -2.68 22.95 -7.05
N PRO A 148 -1.66 23.76 -7.40
CA PRO A 148 -1.27 24.91 -6.62
C PRO A 148 -2.25 26.07 -6.90
N GLN A 149 -3.46 25.98 -6.36
CA GLN A 149 -4.35 27.10 -6.02
C GLN A 149 -5.63 26.51 -5.42
N ALA A 150 -6.07 27.04 -4.27
CA ALA A 150 -7.44 26.87 -3.78
C ALA A 150 -8.40 27.03 -4.97
N GLN A 151 -9.27 26.05 -5.25
CA GLN A 151 -9.75 25.75 -6.62
C GLN A 151 -10.18 24.27 -6.89
N PRO A 152 -11.39 23.72 -6.62
CA PRO A 152 -11.55 22.34 -6.12
C PRO A 152 -11.23 21.20 -7.12
N ALA A 153 -11.14 20.00 -6.54
CA ALA A 153 -11.45 18.73 -7.18
C ALA A 153 -12.72 18.81 -8.03
N ASN A 154 -12.65 18.26 -9.25
CA ASN A 154 -13.74 17.85 -10.15
C ASN A 154 -15.13 18.46 -9.85
N LEU A 155 -15.64 19.31 -10.75
CA LEU A 155 -17.01 19.84 -10.70
C LEU A 155 -18.07 18.72 -10.68
N ILE A 156 -17.76 17.59 -11.31
CA ILE A 156 -18.39 16.27 -11.09
C ILE A 156 -17.27 15.25 -10.93
N PRO A 157 -17.13 14.56 -9.79
CA PRO A 157 -16.12 13.54 -9.56
C PRO A 157 -16.42 12.25 -10.33
N GLU A 158 -15.38 11.45 -10.56
CA GLU A 158 -15.38 10.20 -11.34
C GLU A 158 -16.42 9.16 -10.87
N ASN A 159 -16.85 9.24 -9.60
CA ASN A 159 -17.85 8.36 -9.01
C ASN A 159 -19.10 9.15 -8.59
N ALA A 160 -20.18 9.03 -9.35
CA ALA A 160 -21.48 9.66 -9.04
C ALA A 160 -22.06 9.26 -7.66
N ARG A 161 -21.60 8.16 -7.05
CA ARG A 161 -21.89 7.79 -5.63
C ARG A 161 -21.34 8.80 -4.61
N LEU A 162 -20.22 9.45 -4.90
CA LEU A 162 -19.66 10.52 -4.08
C LEU A 162 -20.54 11.77 -4.13
N PHE A 163 -21.25 11.98 -5.24
CA PHE A 163 -22.19 13.10 -5.39
C PHE A 163 -23.48 12.87 -4.60
N ALA A 164 -24.02 11.64 -4.60
CA ALA A 164 -25.24 11.29 -3.87
C ALA A 164 -25.11 11.39 -2.33
N THR A 165 -23.88 11.41 -1.80
CA THR A 165 -23.58 11.40 -0.36
C THR A 165 -22.96 12.71 0.17
N SER A 166 -22.67 13.67 -0.70
CA SER A 166 -22.02 14.94 -0.32
C SER A 166 -23.04 16.06 -0.02
N ALA A 167 -22.97 16.60 1.21
CA ALA A 167 -23.84 17.66 1.72
C ALA A 167 -23.88 19.03 0.96
N PRO A 168 -22.88 19.46 0.15
CA PRO A 168 -22.91 20.81 -0.44
C PRO A 168 -23.85 21.00 -1.65
N TYR A 169 -24.35 19.93 -2.28
CA TYR A 169 -24.91 20.01 -3.63
C TYR A 169 -26.44 19.93 -3.73
N GLY A 170 -27.16 19.73 -2.62
CA GLY A 170 -28.62 19.89 -2.52
C GLY A 170 -29.47 18.92 -3.35
N THR A 171 -30.64 18.57 -2.82
CA THR A 171 -31.69 17.85 -3.56
C THR A 171 -32.46 18.84 -4.43
N GLY A 172 -32.00 19.13 -5.66
CA GLY A 172 -32.63 20.19 -6.47
C GLY A 172 -32.39 20.19 -7.99
N PHE A 173 -31.78 19.17 -8.57
CA PHE A 173 -31.51 19.14 -10.02
C PHE A 173 -32.69 18.56 -10.78
N THR A 174 -33.49 19.41 -11.44
CA THR A 174 -34.53 18.96 -12.38
C THR A 174 -33.87 18.33 -13.60
N GLY A 175 -34.13 17.05 -13.90
CA GLY A 175 -33.63 16.37 -15.09
C GLY A 175 -32.21 15.78 -15.00
N VAL A 176 -31.64 15.63 -13.79
CA VAL A 176 -30.33 14.97 -13.59
C VAL A 176 -30.47 13.81 -12.61
N THR A 177 -29.94 12.64 -12.96
CA THR A 177 -29.89 11.46 -12.07
C THR A 177 -28.46 10.97 -11.91
N PHE A 178 -28.11 10.52 -10.71
CA PHE A 178 -26.78 10.00 -10.38
C PHE A 178 -26.87 8.49 -10.14
N GLY A 179 -26.04 7.69 -10.82
CA GLY A 179 -26.04 6.21 -10.73
C GLY A 179 -24.64 5.61 -10.59
N SER A 180 -24.53 4.28 -10.52
CA SER A 180 -23.23 3.59 -10.39
C SER A 180 -22.32 3.70 -11.62
N THR A 181 -22.84 4.22 -12.73
CA THR A 181 -22.15 4.34 -14.01
C THR A 181 -21.96 5.79 -14.46
N GLY A 182 -22.24 6.79 -13.61
CA GLY A 182 -22.09 8.22 -13.91
C GLY A 182 -23.34 9.05 -13.65
N ALA A 183 -23.31 10.32 -14.08
CA ALA A 183 -24.45 11.24 -14.08
C ALA A 183 -25.19 11.17 -15.42
N VAL A 184 -26.52 11.05 -15.38
CA VAL A 184 -27.41 11.07 -16.54
C VAL A 184 -28.18 12.38 -16.55
N PHE A 185 -27.94 13.20 -17.57
CA PHE A 185 -28.69 14.42 -17.85
C PHE A 185 -29.81 14.09 -18.82
N ASP A 186 -31.03 14.04 -18.32
CA ASP A 186 -32.23 13.71 -19.08
C ASP A 186 -32.97 15.00 -19.51
N GLY A 187 -32.91 15.31 -20.80
CA GLY A 187 -33.66 16.38 -21.43
C GLY A 187 -35.00 15.93 -22.01
N SER A 188 -35.45 14.68 -21.80
CA SER A 188 -36.69 14.18 -22.39
C SER A 188 -37.96 14.81 -21.77
N ASN A 189 -37.88 15.27 -20.52
CA ASN A 189 -39.03 15.77 -19.75
C ASN A 189 -39.08 17.30 -19.59
N ALA A 190 -38.13 18.06 -20.16
CA ALA A 190 -38.07 19.52 -20.07
C ALA A 190 -37.55 20.13 -21.38
N SER A 191 -38.02 21.33 -21.74
CA SER A 191 -37.54 22.08 -22.92
C SER A 191 -36.03 22.40 -22.84
N SER A 192 -35.46 22.43 -21.63
CA SER A 192 -34.02 22.45 -21.36
C SER A 192 -33.74 22.04 -19.91
N THR A 193 -32.78 21.14 -19.68
CA THR A 193 -32.30 20.77 -18.34
C THR A 193 -31.10 21.65 -17.98
N VAL A 194 -31.15 22.37 -16.84
CA VAL A 194 -30.14 23.35 -16.43
C VAL A 194 -29.50 22.96 -15.11
N MET A 195 -28.17 22.76 -15.10
CA MET A 195 -27.36 22.60 -13.90
C MET A 195 -26.50 23.85 -13.71
N THR A 196 -26.43 24.38 -12.48
CA THR A 196 -25.44 25.41 -12.13
C THR A 196 -24.57 24.88 -11.01
N ILE A 197 -23.27 24.80 -11.26
CA ILE A 197 -22.26 24.31 -10.33
C ILE A 197 -21.53 25.51 -9.74
N THR A 198 -21.61 25.70 -8.43
CA THR A 198 -20.85 26.75 -7.73
C THR A 198 -19.38 26.38 -7.68
N LEU A 199 -18.52 27.31 -8.11
CA LEU A 199 -17.08 27.23 -7.95
C LEU A 199 -16.74 27.62 -6.51
N PRO A 200 -15.96 26.82 -5.77
CA PRO A 200 -15.61 27.13 -4.38
C PRO A 200 -14.72 28.39 -4.18
N THR A 201 -14.20 29.04 -5.24
CA THR A 201 -13.54 30.36 -5.33
C THR A 201 -13.76 30.81 -6.76
N ALA A 202 -13.83 32.12 -6.93
CA ALA A 202 -13.95 32.73 -8.23
C ALA A 202 -12.72 32.50 -9.13
N LEU A 203 -12.95 32.40 -10.44
CA LEU A 203 -11.91 32.42 -11.46
C LEU A 203 -11.18 33.77 -11.50
N VAL A 204 -9.91 33.77 -11.88
CA VAL A 204 -9.10 34.99 -11.96
C VAL A 204 -9.28 35.65 -13.32
N ALA A 205 -9.71 36.91 -13.33
CA ALA A 205 -9.85 37.68 -14.56
C ALA A 205 -8.52 37.74 -15.35
N GLY A 206 -8.60 37.63 -16.68
CA GLY A 206 -7.46 37.60 -17.60
C GLY A 206 -6.79 36.23 -17.76
N ARG A 207 -7.08 35.25 -16.91
CA ARG A 207 -6.57 33.88 -17.06
C ARG A 207 -7.41 33.03 -18.00
N ARG A 208 -6.75 32.02 -18.57
CA ARG A 208 -7.36 31.04 -19.47
C ARG A 208 -7.61 29.73 -18.71
N TYR A 209 -8.80 29.19 -18.86
CA TYR A 209 -9.22 27.95 -18.23
C TYR A 209 -9.72 26.95 -19.27
N GLY A 210 -9.39 25.67 -19.10
CA GLY A 210 -9.90 24.55 -19.87
C GLY A 210 -10.96 23.81 -19.05
N LEU A 211 -12.16 23.66 -19.59
CA LEU A 211 -13.22 22.83 -19.02
C LEU A 211 -13.29 21.52 -19.79
N LEU A 212 -13.07 20.43 -19.09
CA LEU A 212 -12.98 19.08 -19.61
C LEU A 212 -14.21 18.28 -19.21
N PHE A 213 -14.72 17.48 -20.16
CA PHE A 213 -15.89 16.64 -20.01
C PHE A 213 -15.53 15.18 -20.29
N GLY A 214 -15.79 14.28 -19.33
CA GLY A 214 -15.63 12.84 -19.48
C GLY A 214 -16.94 12.16 -19.88
N MET A 215 -17.05 11.66 -21.11
CA MET A 215 -18.23 10.96 -21.63
C MET A 215 -17.86 9.55 -22.14
N PRO A 216 -18.32 8.46 -21.48
CA PRO A 216 -17.91 7.07 -21.78
C PRO A 216 -18.25 6.61 -23.19
N GLU A 217 -19.39 7.07 -23.67
CA GLU A 217 -20.01 6.59 -24.88
C GLU A 217 -20.41 7.80 -25.72
N ARG A 218 -20.46 7.62 -27.03
CA ARG A 218 -20.95 8.64 -27.94
C ARG A 218 -22.47 8.71 -27.81
N THR A 219 -23.00 9.76 -27.18
CA THR A 219 -24.44 9.91 -27.00
C THR A 219 -24.98 11.11 -27.79
N ALA A 220 -26.12 10.93 -28.47
CA ALA A 220 -26.79 12.01 -29.19
C ALA A 220 -27.41 13.02 -28.21
N GLY A 221 -27.11 14.30 -28.39
CA GLY A 221 -27.64 15.39 -27.57
C GLY A 221 -26.82 16.67 -27.74
N THR A 222 -27.42 17.81 -27.34
CA THR A 222 -26.77 19.13 -27.37
C THR A 222 -26.50 19.62 -25.95
N VAL A 223 -25.24 19.89 -25.63
CA VAL A 223 -24.81 20.54 -24.38
C VAL A 223 -24.29 21.93 -24.66
N SER A 224 -24.69 22.90 -23.85
CA SER A 224 -24.09 24.23 -23.80
C SER A 224 -23.62 24.61 -22.41
N VAL A 225 -22.58 25.46 -22.34
CA VAL A 225 -21.90 25.82 -21.10
C VAL A 225 -21.69 27.33 -21.03
N ALA A 226 -21.78 27.92 -19.84
CA ALA A 226 -21.46 29.32 -19.61
C ALA A 226 -20.86 29.58 -18.22
N LEU A 227 -19.92 30.52 -18.12
CA LEU A 227 -19.39 31.02 -16.85
C LEU A 227 -20.29 32.12 -16.28
N MET A 228 -20.47 32.11 -14.96
CA MET A 228 -21.38 33.00 -14.23
C MET A 228 -20.66 33.69 -13.06
N PRO A 229 -20.99 34.95 -12.71
CA PRO A 229 -21.92 35.86 -13.39
C PRO A 229 -21.40 36.33 -14.76
N GLY A 230 -22.28 36.88 -15.59
CA GLY A 230 -21.95 37.44 -16.92
C GLY A 230 -22.36 36.56 -18.11
N ALA A 231 -22.69 35.28 -17.88
CA ALA A 231 -23.11 34.32 -18.90
C ALA A 231 -22.16 34.23 -20.10
N VAL A 232 -20.85 34.22 -19.83
CA VAL A 232 -19.83 34.11 -20.87
C VAL A 232 -19.83 32.68 -21.40
N ALA A 233 -20.32 32.51 -22.63
CA ALA A 233 -20.26 31.24 -23.35
C ALA A 233 -18.88 31.05 -23.99
N PRO A 234 -18.34 29.82 -24.06
CA PRO A 234 -17.14 29.54 -24.82
C PRO A 234 -17.43 29.70 -26.32
N ALA A 235 -16.41 29.95 -27.13
CA ALA A 235 -16.57 29.92 -28.58
C ALA A 235 -17.06 28.52 -29.03
N GLY A 236 -18.11 28.46 -29.86
CA GLY A 236 -18.69 27.19 -30.34
C GLY A 236 -19.48 26.40 -29.28
N ALA A 237 -20.28 27.10 -28.46
CA ALA A 237 -20.91 26.63 -27.21
C ALA A 237 -21.92 25.46 -27.30
N SER A 238 -22.03 24.74 -28.41
CA SER A 238 -22.95 23.61 -28.57
C SER A 238 -22.23 22.39 -29.15
N PHE A 239 -22.34 21.24 -28.50
CA PHE A 239 -21.74 19.97 -28.96
C PHE A 239 -22.83 19.00 -29.41
N THR A 240 -22.65 18.33 -30.55
CA THR A 240 -23.58 17.31 -31.04
C THR A 240 -22.86 15.97 -31.15
N ALA A 241 -23.38 14.93 -30.49
CA ALA A 241 -22.85 13.55 -30.56
C ALA A 241 -21.37 13.42 -30.14
N ALA A 242 -21.02 14.01 -29.00
CA ALA A 242 -19.64 14.13 -28.50
C ALA A 242 -19.14 12.90 -27.72
N ARG A 243 -17.81 12.72 -27.71
CA ARG A 243 -17.00 11.93 -26.76
C ARG A 243 -16.11 12.89 -25.97
N ASN A 244 -15.33 12.44 -24.98
CA ASN A 244 -14.41 13.26 -24.17
C ASN A 244 -13.97 14.55 -24.89
N PHE A 245 -14.29 15.71 -24.33
CA PHE A 245 -13.98 16.99 -24.97
C PHE A 245 -13.56 18.08 -23.99
N THR A 246 -12.70 18.97 -24.47
CA THR A 246 -12.23 20.14 -23.72
C THR A 246 -12.71 21.44 -24.37
N ARG A 247 -13.01 22.46 -23.56
CA ARG A 247 -13.31 23.82 -24.03
C ARG A 247 -12.54 24.85 -23.26
N TYR A 248 -12.04 25.85 -23.97
CA TYR A 248 -11.32 26.95 -23.35
C TYR A 248 -12.23 28.14 -23.05
N PHE A 249 -11.90 28.86 -21.99
CA PHE A 249 -12.54 30.09 -21.56
C PHE A 249 -11.44 31.09 -21.21
N THR A 250 -11.62 32.35 -21.55
CA THR A 250 -10.86 33.43 -20.91
C THR A 250 -11.78 34.08 -19.89
N ALA A 251 -11.40 34.03 -18.62
CA ALA A 251 -12.17 34.67 -17.58
C ALA A 251 -12.09 36.19 -17.80
N THR A 252 -13.21 36.83 -18.13
CA THR A 252 -13.25 38.29 -18.32
C THR A 252 -13.39 39.03 -16.99
N GLN A 253 -13.89 38.34 -15.98
CA GLN A 253 -14.08 38.82 -14.62
C GLN A 253 -13.98 37.65 -13.63
N ALA A 254 -14.20 37.94 -12.34
CA ALA A 254 -14.36 36.92 -11.33
C ALA A 254 -15.66 36.12 -11.55
N HIS A 255 -15.54 34.88 -12.03
CA HIS A 255 -16.68 33.97 -12.22
C HIS A 255 -16.78 32.98 -11.06
N THR A 256 -17.95 32.83 -10.46
CA THR A 256 -18.21 32.01 -9.26
C THR A 256 -19.02 30.74 -9.54
N SER A 257 -19.50 30.52 -10.76
CA SER A 257 -20.22 29.29 -11.11
C SER A 257 -20.12 28.94 -12.60
N VAL A 258 -20.35 27.65 -12.91
CA VAL A 258 -20.47 27.11 -14.27
C VAL A 258 -21.90 26.66 -14.48
N ARG A 259 -22.56 27.18 -15.52
CA ARG A 259 -23.90 26.75 -15.94
C ARG A 259 -23.78 25.79 -17.12
N ILE A 260 -24.51 24.67 -17.06
CA ILE A 260 -24.59 23.66 -18.11
C ILE A 260 -26.06 23.49 -18.49
N THR A 261 -26.35 23.48 -19.79
CA THR A 261 -27.71 23.34 -20.34
C THR A 261 -27.76 22.20 -21.36
N VAL A 262 -28.69 21.26 -21.20
CA VAL A 262 -28.97 20.18 -22.15
C VAL A 262 -30.31 20.42 -22.83
N THR A 263 -30.35 20.39 -24.17
CA THR A 263 -31.57 20.66 -24.96
C THR A 263 -32.55 19.48 -24.96
N GLY A 264 -33.85 19.78 -25.09
CA GLY A 264 -34.92 18.79 -25.03
C GLY A 264 -34.82 17.66 -26.07
N GLY A 265 -35.20 16.43 -25.68
CA GLY A 265 -35.26 15.25 -26.56
C GLY A 265 -33.99 14.39 -26.60
N SER A 266 -33.08 14.51 -25.63
CA SER A 266 -31.82 13.75 -25.56
C SER A 266 -31.43 13.43 -24.12
N ALA A 267 -30.67 12.36 -23.92
CA ALA A 267 -30.09 11.98 -22.63
C ALA A 267 -28.57 11.86 -22.76
N LEU A 268 -27.80 12.36 -21.79
CA LEU A 268 -26.34 12.35 -21.85
C LEU A 268 -25.75 11.71 -20.60
N ARG A 269 -24.79 10.80 -20.78
CA ARG A 269 -24.05 10.16 -19.69
C ARG A 269 -22.68 10.82 -19.53
N MET A 270 -22.38 11.25 -18.31
CA MET A 270 -21.16 11.97 -17.98
C MET A 270 -20.52 11.37 -16.74
N ASN A 271 -19.22 11.08 -16.81
CA ASN A 271 -18.46 10.51 -15.70
C ASN A 271 -17.79 11.60 -14.86
N TYR A 272 -17.23 12.64 -15.47
CA TYR A 272 -16.65 13.76 -14.74
C TYR A 272 -16.69 15.08 -15.52
N ILE A 273 -16.53 16.19 -14.79
CA ILE A 273 -16.31 17.53 -15.34
C ILE A 273 -15.18 18.19 -14.55
N GLN A 274 -14.17 18.71 -15.25
CA GLN A 274 -12.98 19.32 -14.63
C GLN A 274 -12.72 20.71 -15.19
N LEU A 275 -12.24 21.62 -14.36
CA LEU A 275 -11.79 22.95 -14.78
C LEU A 275 -10.30 23.10 -14.45
N VAL A 276 -9.49 23.50 -15.43
CA VAL A 276 -8.02 23.53 -15.35
C VAL A 276 -7.52 24.92 -15.71
N ASP A 277 -6.62 25.50 -14.91
CA ASP A 277 -5.95 26.77 -15.24
C ASP A 277 -4.85 26.53 -16.29
N MET A 278 -5.20 26.81 -17.55
CA MET A 278 -4.30 26.62 -18.69
C MET A 278 -3.19 27.67 -18.71
N THR A 279 -3.44 28.86 -18.16
CA THR A 279 -2.41 29.90 -18.01
C THR A 279 -1.31 29.42 -17.07
N ALA A 280 -1.66 28.77 -15.96
CA ALA A 280 -0.68 28.19 -15.05
C ALA A 280 0.11 27.03 -15.68
N LEU A 281 -0.54 26.16 -16.45
CA LEU A 281 0.15 25.07 -17.17
C LEU A 281 1.13 25.60 -18.21
N LEU A 282 0.73 26.57 -19.03
CA LEU A 282 1.57 27.13 -20.09
C LEU A 282 2.78 27.90 -19.56
N ALA A 283 2.74 28.34 -18.29
CA ALA A 283 3.87 28.98 -17.62
C ALA A 283 4.99 27.98 -17.23
N LYS A 284 4.71 26.67 -17.19
CA LYS A 284 5.69 25.62 -16.92
C LYS A 284 6.64 25.41 -18.11
N LYS A 285 7.77 24.74 -17.89
CA LYS A 285 8.71 24.33 -18.95
C LYS A 285 8.03 23.32 -19.87
N GLN A 286 7.95 23.64 -21.14
CA GLN A 286 7.26 22.81 -22.12
C GLN A 286 8.23 21.77 -22.70
N ARG A 287 7.89 20.49 -22.55
CA ARG A 287 8.56 19.36 -23.20
C ARG A 287 7.74 19.04 -24.45
N VAL A 288 8.21 19.51 -25.59
CA VAL A 288 7.45 19.48 -26.84
C VAL A 288 7.75 18.18 -27.60
N VAL A 289 6.70 17.41 -27.89
CA VAL A 289 6.74 16.30 -28.85
C VAL A 289 5.90 16.70 -30.05
N PHE A 290 6.38 16.47 -31.26
CA PHE A 290 5.61 16.77 -32.46
C PHE A 290 5.45 15.54 -33.36
N ILE A 291 4.36 15.52 -34.12
CA ILE A 291 4.06 14.48 -35.09
C ILE A 291 4.31 15.04 -36.48
N PHE A 292 5.07 14.31 -37.30
CA PHE A 292 5.33 14.66 -38.69
C PHE A 292 5.16 13.46 -39.60
N ASP A 293 4.89 13.74 -40.88
CA ASP A 293 4.74 12.73 -41.93
C ASP A 293 3.80 11.58 -41.51
N ALA A 294 2.60 11.99 -41.11
CA ALA A 294 1.65 11.18 -40.36
C ALA A 294 0.27 11.06 -41.05
N GLN A 295 -0.31 9.85 -40.98
CA GLN A 295 -1.63 9.51 -41.53
C GLN A 295 -2.54 8.87 -40.46
N SER A 296 -3.49 8.04 -40.87
CA SER A 296 -4.62 7.60 -40.04
C SER A 296 -4.24 6.71 -38.84
N ASN A 297 -3.17 5.91 -38.92
CA ASN A 297 -2.78 4.95 -37.86
C ASN A 297 -2.11 5.57 -36.61
N ILE A 298 -1.79 6.87 -36.64
CA ILE A 298 -1.29 7.60 -35.46
C ILE A 298 -2.29 8.62 -34.93
N VAL A 299 -3.14 9.16 -35.80
CA VAL A 299 -4.21 10.09 -35.40
C VAL A 299 -5.47 9.37 -34.89
N GLY A 300 -5.63 8.08 -35.21
CA GLY A 300 -6.68 7.22 -34.67
C GLY A 300 -7.98 7.26 -35.47
N ALA A 301 -8.45 6.08 -35.90
CA ALA A 301 -9.70 5.92 -36.65
C ALA A 301 -10.79 5.17 -35.87
N GLU A 302 -10.50 4.70 -34.65
CA GLU A 302 -11.31 3.69 -33.95
C GLU A 302 -12.59 4.25 -33.27
N SER A 303 -13.67 3.47 -33.35
CA SER A 303 -15.01 3.77 -32.82
C SER A 303 -15.39 3.01 -31.53
N SER A 304 -14.55 2.12 -30.99
CA SER A 304 -14.83 1.30 -29.80
C SER A 304 -14.81 2.08 -28.47
N ASP A 305 -15.13 1.38 -27.37
CA ASP A 305 -15.25 1.93 -26.00
C ASP A 305 -13.90 2.41 -25.43
N VAL A 306 -13.98 3.51 -24.66
CA VAL A 306 -12.84 4.16 -23.99
C VAL A 306 -12.38 3.32 -22.79
N ASP A 307 -11.09 3.01 -22.70
CA ASP A 307 -10.49 2.55 -21.45
C ASP A 307 -10.11 3.78 -20.63
N TRP A 308 -10.85 4.01 -19.56
CA TRP A 308 -10.73 5.19 -18.72
C TRP A 308 -9.35 5.37 -18.09
N SER A 309 -8.64 4.27 -17.84
CA SER A 309 -7.31 4.32 -17.22
C SER A 309 -6.24 4.82 -18.19
N ILE A 310 -6.47 4.72 -19.51
CA ILE A 310 -5.43 4.92 -20.54
C ILE A 310 -5.80 6.02 -21.55
N ASP A 311 -7.06 6.11 -21.96
CA ASP A 311 -7.51 6.97 -23.06
C ASP A 311 -8.05 8.34 -22.58
N THR A 312 -8.00 8.61 -21.27
CA THR A 312 -8.49 9.86 -20.68
C THR A 312 -7.47 10.99 -20.73
N PRO A 313 -7.95 12.24 -20.79
CA PRO A 313 -7.08 13.40 -20.76
C PRO A 313 -6.08 13.42 -19.59
N GLU A 314 -4.86 13.85 -19.89
CA GLU A 314 -3.77 13.99 -18.91
C GLU A 314 -3.60 15.46 -18.54
N PRO A 315 -3.76 15.85 -17.25
CA PRO A 315 -3.77 17.26 -16.83
C PRO A 315 -2.40 17.93 -16.98
N ARG A 316 -1.32 17.16 -17.16
CA ARG A 316 0.04 17.64 -17.43
C ARG A 316 0.41 17.62 -18.91
N ALA A 317 -0.56 17.39 -19.79
CA ALA A 317 -0.35 17.31 -21.22
C ALA A 317 -1.28 18.25 -21.98
N LEU A 318 -0.69 19.04 -22.89
CA LEU A 318 -1.40 19.94 -23.78
C LEU A 318 -1.26 19.48 -25.24
N TYR A 319 -2.30 19.67 -26.02
CA TYR A 319 -2.35 19.40 -27.46
C TYR A 319 -2.49 20.71 -28.23
N ILE A 320 -1.68 20.90 -29.28
CA ILE A 320 -1.75 22.04 -30.20
C ILE A 320 -2.43 21.61 -31.50
N PRO A 321 -3.66 22.09 -31.78
CA PRO A 321 -4.39 21.68 -32.97
C PRO A 321 -3.84 22.34 -34.25
N GLY A 322 -3.60 21.52 -35.27
CA GLY A 322 -3.16 22.02 -36.59
C GLY A 322 -4.25 22.69 -37.42
N VAL A 323 -5.53 22.52 -37.11
CA VAL A 323 -6.65 23.11 -37.86
C VAL A 323 -7.80 23.50 -36.94
N ALA A 324 -8.53 24.55 -37.29
CA ALA A 324 -9.74 24.95 -36.58
C ALA A 324 -10.86 23.90 -36.79
N ASN A 325 -11.49 23.48 -35.70
CA ASN A 325 -12.63 22.57 -35.74
C ASN A 325 -13.46 22.74 -34.45
N ALA A 326 -14.43 23.65 -34.54
CA ALA A 326 -15.26 24.14 -33.44
C ALA A 326 -16.07 23.06 -32.69
N PRO A 327 -16.61 22.01 -33.35
CA PRO A 327 -17.25 20.88 -32.66
C PRO A 327 -16.38 20.15 -31.63
N PHE A 328 -15.04 20.21 -31.76
CA PHE A 328 -14.10 19.60 -30.80
C PHE A 328 -13.30 20.62 -29.98
N GLY A 329 -13.51 21.92 -30.23
CA GLY A 329 -12.95 23.01 -29.42
C GLY A 329 -11.64 23.59 -29.92
N ALA A 330 -11.05 23.05 -31.00
CA ALA A 330 -9.88 23.66 -31.63
C ALA A 330 -10.23 24.95 -32.35
N VAL A 331 -9.44 25.97 -32.04
CA VAL A 331 -9.45 27.28 -32.66
C VAL A 331 -8.00 27.68 -32.93
N LEU A 332 -7.77 28.40 -34.03
CA LEU A 332 -6.47 28.98 -34.34
C LEU A 332 -6.43 30.44 -33.87
N ASP A 333 -5.26 30.91 -33.47
CA ASP A 333 -5.00 32.30 -33.13
C ASP A 333 -4.89 33.20 -34.38
N GLY A 334 -4.69 34.50 -34.17
CA GLY A 334 -4.54 35.47 -35.26
C GLY A 334 -3.31 35.25 -36.15
N ASN A 335 -2.40 34.37 -35.77
CA ASN A 335 -1.21 33.97 -36.53
C ASN A 335 -1.34 32.57 -37.15
N GLY A 336 -2.49 31.91 -37.02
CA GLY A 336 -2.73 30.56 -37.51
C GLY A 336 -2.20 29.43 -36.62
N VAL A 337 -1.76 29.73 -35.39
CA VAL A 337 -1.27 28.75 -34.42
C VAL A 337 -2.44 28.23 -33.58
N GLY A 338 -2.50 26.92 -33.38
CA GLY A 338 -3.51 26.26 -32.58
C GLY A 338 -3.50 26.71 -31.14
N MET A 339 -4.69 27.03 -30.62
CA MET A 339 -4.84 27.28 -29.19
C MET A 339 -4.69 25.97 -28.40
N PRO A 340 -3.87 25.94 -27.33
CA PRO A 340 -3.65 24.73 -26.54
C PRO A 340 -4.93 24.16 -25.93
N LEU A 341 -5.11 22.84 -26.05
CA LEU A 341 -6.17 22.03 -25.46
C LEU A 341 -5.56 20.99 -24.52
N LEU A 342 -6.33 20.37 -23.63
CA LEU A 342 -5.84 19.18 -22.91
C LEU A 342 -5.75 18.01 -23.90
N VAL A 343 -4.65 17.25 -23.83
CA VAL A 343 -4.50 16.06 -24.68
C VAL A 343 -5.55 15.04 -24.29
N GLN A 344 -6.22 14.44 -25.27
CA GLN A 344 -7.20 13.36 -25.09
C GLN A 344 -7.29 12.55 -26.38
N ASP A 345 -7.72 11.28 -26.31
CA ASP A 345 -8.08 10.51 -27.50
C ASP A 345 -9.58 10.69 -27.85
N PRO A 346 -9.93 10.86 -29.14
CA PRO A 346 -9.05 11.04 -30.29
C PRO A 346 -8.25 12.36 -30.23
N LEU A 347 -6.97 12.32 -30.63
CA LEU A 347 -6.29 13.57 -31.01
C LEU A 347 -7.03 14.19 -32.18
N GLN A 348 -7.41 15.46 -32.02
CA GLN A 348 -8.26 16.12 -32.97
C GLN A 348 -7.55 16.37 -34.31
N HIS A 349 -8.20 16.01 -35.42
CA HIS A 349 -7.62 16.04 -36.77
C HIS A 349 -8.47 16.86 -37.77
N SER A 350 -7.99 17.00 -39.02
CA SER A 350 -8.65 17.71 -40.12
C SER A 350 -9.87 17.02 -40.72
N THR A 351 -10.24 15.85 -40.19
CA THR A 351 -11.40 15.08 -40.62
C THR A 351 -12.38 14.92 -39.47
N THR A 352 -13.67 14.85 -39.79
CA THR A 352 -14.74 14.61 -38.81
C THR A 352 -14.82 13.15 -38.34
N ASN A 353 -14.00 12.26 -38.92
CA ASN A 353 -13.99 10.81 -38.67
C ASN A 353 -12.78 10.39 -37.83
N SER A 354 -12.51 11.12 -36.74
CA SER A 354 -11.38 10.86 -35.84
C SER A 354 -11.83 10.02 -34.65
N GLY A 355 -11.03 9.01 -34.27
CA GLY A 355 -11.34 8.01 -33.26
C GLY A 355 -10.13 7.60 -32.42
N GLY A 356 -10.25 6.57 -31.59
CA GLY A 356 -9.15 6.11 -30.73
C GLY A 356 -7.86 5.82 -31.52
N GLY A 357 -6.72 6.22 -30.94
CA GLY A 357 -5.38 6.07 -31.52
C GLY A 357 -4.33 5.74 -30.45
N PRO A 358 -3.03 5.71 -30.80
CA PRO A 358 -1.97 5.37 -29.84
C PRO A 358 -1.66 6.47 -28.82
N MET A 359 -2.22 7.66 -28.98
CA MET A 359 -1.66 8.87 -28.36
C MET A 359 -2.08 9.06 -26.91
N GLY A 360 -3.22 8.53 -26.47
CA GLY A 360 -3.60 8.50 -25.05
C GLY A 360 -2.55 7.76 -24.21
N SER A 361 -2.26 6.50 -24.57
CA SER A 361 -1.22 5.69 -23.91
C SER A 361 0.18 6.30 -24.00
N PHE A 362 0.54 6.88 -25.15
CA PHE A 362 1.82 7.58 -25.33
C PHE A 362 1.95 8.76 -24.36
N VAL A 363 0.94 9.61 -24.27
CA VAL A 363 0.95 10.81 -23.43
C VAL A 363 1.00 10.46 -21.95
N LYS A 364 0.24 9.46 -21.50
CA LYS A 364 0.30 8.95 -20.13
C LYS A 364 1.73 8.53 -19.79
N ARG A 365 2.34 7.74 -20.68
CA ARG A 365 3.71 7.23 -20.53
C ARG A 365 4.80 8.30 -20.61
N MET A 366 4.59 9.38 -21.36
CA MET A 366 5.51 10.52 -21.39
C MET A 366 5.39 11.40 -20.15
N CYS A 367 4.18 11.63 -19.64
CA CYS A 367 3.93 12.53 -18.51
C CYS A 367 4.43 11.99 -17.18
N GLU A 368 4.49 10.67 -17.07
CA GLU A 368 5.24 9.90 -16.09
C GLU A 368 6.62 10.54 -15.79
N TRP A 369 7.35 11.01 -16.81
CA TRP A 369 8.74 11.50 -16.70
C TRP A 369 8.93 12.99 -16.44
N LEU A 370 7.86 13.77 -16.47
CA LEU A 370 7.95 15.21 -16.32
C LEU A 370 8.28 15.58 -14.88
N ALA A 371 9.17 16.56 -14.70
CA ALA A 371 9.32 17.24 -13.42
C ALA A 371 8.06 18.07 -13.08
N ASP A 372 7.88 18.43 -11.81
CA ASP A 372 6.71 19.19 -11.36
C ASP A 372 6.57 20.56 -12.04
N ASP A 373 7.68 21.16 -12.45
CA ASP A 373 7.75 22.43 -13.19
C ASP A 373 7.68 22.26 -14.71
N GLU A 374 7.36 21.06 -15.20
CA GLU A 374 7.24 20.72 -16.62
C GLU A 374 5.80 20.40 -17.04
N VAL A 375 5.55 20.51 -18.35
CA VAL A 375 4.29 20.13 -19.01
C VAL A 375 4.63 19.51 -20.37
N LEU A 376 3.98 18.41 -20.74
CA LEU A 376 4.10 17.83 -22.09
C LEU A 376 3.25 18.67 -23.04
N VAL A 377 3.82 19.04 -24.19
CA VAL A 377 3.06 19.70 -25.26
C VAL A 377 3.18 18.85 -26.52
N LEU A 378 2.06 18.31 -26.99
CA LEU A 378 1.97 17.53 -28.20
C LEU A 378 1.51 18.40 -29.36
N VAL A 379 2.37 18.59 -30.36
CA VAL A 379 2.03 19.24 -31.62
C VAL A 379 1.65 18.15 -32.62
N ALA A 380 0.36 17.81 -32.71
CA ALA A 380 -0.12 16.75 -33.60
C ALA A 380 -0.71 17.34 -34.88
N VAL A 381 0.05 17.28 -35.96
CA VAL A 381 -0.43 17.58 -37.31
C VAL A 381 -0.35 16.28 -38.10
N GLY A 382 -1.48 15.61 -38.29
CA GLY A 382 -1.59 14.46 -39.19
C GLY A 382 -2.56 14.78 -40.32
N TRP A 383 -2.47 14.04 -41.44
CA TRP A 383 -3.41 14.10 -42.56
C TRP A 383 -3.75 12.70 -43.10
N ALA A 384 -4.89 12.18 -42.66
CA ALA A 384 -5.40 10.87 -43.06
C ALA A 384 -5.56 10.74 -44.60
N GLY A 385 -5.04 9.65 -45.15
CA GLY A 385 -5.15 9.31 -46.57
C GLY A 385 -4.30 10.16 -47.52
N GLN A 386 -3.37 10.98 -46.98
CA GLN A 386 -2.53 11.88 -47.78
C GLN A 386 -1.06 11.46 -47.68
N GLY A 387 -0.55 10.93 -48.78
CA GLY A 387 0.82 10.42 -48.92
C GLY A 387 1.86 11.51 -49.17
N ARG A 388 3.11 11.19 -48.86
CA ARG A 388 4.24 12.05 -49.21
C ARG A 388 4.49 12.04 -50.71
N LEU A 389 4.51 10.86 -51.31
CA LEU A 389 4.94 10.66 -52.70
C LEU A 389 3.74 10.70 -53.65
N ASN A 390 2.61 10.12 -53.24
CA ASN A 390 1.42 10.01 -54.07
C ASN A 390 0.65 11.35 -54.16
N SER A 391 0.34 12.00 -53.03
CA SER A 391 -0.39 13.27 -53.02
C SER A 391 0.48 14.51 -52.83
N GLY A 392 1.75 14.36 -52.43
CA GLY A 392 2.70 15.46 -52.28
C GLY A 392 2.56 16.24 -50.96
N TYR A 393 1.50 16.03 -50.18
CA TYR A 393 1.11 16.86 -49.02
C TYR A 393 2.19 17.04 -47.95
N TRP A 394 3.01 16.00 -47.75
CA TRP A 394 4.14 15.97 -46.83
C TRP A 394 5.50 16.20 -47.51
N ASN A 395 5.53 16.29 -48.85
CA ASN A 395 6.73 16.53 -49.62
C ASN A 395 7.00 18.04 -49.75
N ARG A 396 7.93 18.55 -48.94
CA ARG A 396 8.36 19.96 -48.96
C ARG A 396 8.93 20.46 -50.31
N ASP A 397 9.40 19.56 -51.16
CA ASP A 397 9.92 19.91 -52.50
C ASP A 397 8.84 19.80 -53.59
N GLY A 398 7.63 19.35 -53.20
CA GLY A 398 6.49 19.17 -54.10
C GLY A 398 5.70 20.46 -54.31
N ALA A 399 4.78 20.41 -55.27
CA ALA A 399 3.89 21.55 -55.57
C ALA A 399 2.85 21.82 -54.47
N ASP A 400 2.59 20.85 -53.58
CA ASP A 400 1.55 20.91 -52.56
C ASP A 400 2.07 20.38 -51.21
N TYR A 401 2.67 21.23 -50.39
CA TYR A 401 3.34 20.86 -49.13
C TYR A 401 2.63 21.44 -47.90
N ARG A 402 1.30 21.47 -47.94
CA ARG A 402 0.46 22.14 -46.93
C ARG A 402 0.56 21.49 -45.54
N ALA A 403 0.68 20.16 -45.45
CA ALA A 403 0.84 19.48 -44.15
C ALA A 403 2.17 19.82 -43.51
N TRP A 404 3.25 19.79 -44.30
CA TRP A 404 4.59 20.18 -43.87
C TRP A 404 4.61 21.62 -43.35
N THR A 405 4.06 22.55 -44.13
CA THR A 405 3.99 23.97 -43.74
C THR A 405 3.19 24.16 -42.46
N ASN A 406 2.06 23.47 -42.34
CA ASN A 406 1.23 23.58 -41.16
C ASN A 406 1.93 23.06 -39.90
N MET A 407 2.58 21.90 -39.99
CA MET A 407 3.37 21.33 -38.88
C MET A 407 4.46 22.30 -38.42
N LEU A 408 5.20 22.92 -39.35
CA LEU A 408 6.18 23.95 -39.00
C LEU A 408 5.55 25.19 -38.38
N THR A 409 4.42 25.67 -38.88
CA THR A 409 3.69 26.81 -38.29
C THR A 409 3.31 26.52 -36.85
N GLN A 410 2.76 25.33 -36.57
CA GLN A 410 2.37 24.95 -35.21
C GLN A 410 3.59 24.80 -34.29
N LEU A 411 4.64 24.13 -34.75
CA LEU A 411 5.85 23.88 -33.95
C LEU A 411 6.59 25.18 -33.64
N ARG A 412 6.83 26.03 -34.64
CA ARG A 412 7.45 27.36 -34.47
C ARG A 412 6.60 28.25 -33.57
N GLY A 413 5.29 28.27 -33.78
CA GLY A 413 4.34 29.03 -32.97
C GLY A 413 4.32 28.61 -31.51
N THR A 414 4.39 27.29 -31.26
CA THR A 414 4.47 26.72 -29.90
C THR A 414 5.78 27.13 -29.23
N MET A 415 6.92 26.93 -29.91
CA MET A 415 8.23 27.27 -29.36
C MET A 415 8.42 28.77 -29.13
N ALA A 416 7.82 29.62 -29.96
CA ALA A 416 7.84 31.08 -29.79
C ALA A 416 7.07 31.55 -28.55
N GLN A 417 6.09 30.77 -28.08
CA GLN A 417 5.28 31.05 -26.89
C GLN A 417 5.74 30.27 -25.66
N ALA A 418 6.78 29.43 -25.78
CA ALA A 418 7.22 28.54 -24.73
C ALA A 418 7.99 29.29 -23.64
N SER A 419 7.82 28.85 -22.39
CA SER A 419 8.55 29.42 -21.26
C SER A 419 10.05 29.11 -21.34
N THR A 420 10.88 29.90 -20.65
CA THR A 420 12.34 29.69 -20.62
C THR A 420 12.69 28.28 -20.10
N GLY A 421 13.53 27.56 -20.86
CA GLY A 421 13.91 26.18 -20.54
C GLY A 421 13.03 25.11 -21.18
N SER A 422 12.06 25.50 -22.01
CA SER A 422 11.29 24.59 -22.87
C SER A 422 12.12 24.07 -24.03
N THR A 423 11.85 22.83 -24.47
CA THR A 423 12.65 22.13 -25.49
C THR A 423 11.78 21.21 -26.34
N VAL A 424 12.15 21.02 -27.61
CA VAL A 424 11.66 19.87 -28.39
C VAL A 424 12.38 18.63 -27.88
N CYS A 425 11.62 17.70 -27.31
CA CYS A 425 12.16 16.48 -26.69
C CYS A 425 11.85 15.22 -27.49
N GLY A 426 11.15 15.30 -28.62
CA GLY A 426 11.02 14.15 -29.52
C GLY A 426 10.06 14.38 -30.66
N ALA A 427 10.08 13.44 -31.61
CA ALA A 427 9.16 13.41 -32.73
C ALA A 427 8.61 12.01 -32.99
N LEU A 428 7.37 11.93 -33.43
CA LEU A 428 6.74 10.69 -33.88
C LEU A 428 6.43 10.74 -35.38
N GLN A 429 6.69 9.62 -36.06
CA GLN A 429 6.37 9.44 -37.47
C GLN A 429 5.57 8.15 -37.67
N CYS A 430 4.45 8.24 -38.38
CA CYS A 430 3.62 7.09 -38.74
C CYS A 430 2.67 7.48 -39.87
N GLY A 431 3.15 7.32 -41.09
CA GLY A 431 2.41 7.56 -42.31
C GLY A 431 2.97 6.71 -43.45
N HIS A 432 2.47 6.95 -44.67
CA HIS A 432 2.83 6.30 -45.94
C HIS A 432 1.94 5.12 -46.37
N GLU A 433 0.80 4.88 -45.73
CA GLU A 433 -0.21 3.93 -46.22
C GLU A 433 -0.66 4.26 -47.64
N ALA A 434 -0.81 5.55 -47.96
CA ALA A 434 -1.16 6.02 -49.29
C ALA A 434 -0.02 5.95 -50.35
N ASP A 435 1.21 5.62 -49.93
CA ASP A 435 2.41 5.59 -50.79
C ASP A 435 2.83 4.16 -51.20
N ILE A 436 2.11 3.12 -50.76
CA ILE A 436 2.46 1.70 -51.02
C ILE A 436 2.53 1.36 -52.52
N SER A 437 1.83 2.11 -53.38
CA SER A 437 1.79 1.90 -54.83
C SER A 437 2.93 2.56 -55.62
N VAL A 438 3.77 3.36 -54.97
CA VAL A 438 4.96 3.98 -55.60
C VAL A 438 6.23 3.24 -55.16
N ASN A 439 7.41 3.56 -55.73
CA ASN A 439 8.70 2.97 -55.33
C ASN A 439 9.16 3.47 -53.95
N SER A 440 8.28 3.35 -52.96
CA SER A 440 8.34 3.95 -51.63
C SER A 440 9.51 3.42 -50.80
N ALA A 441 9.84 2.13 -50.92
CA ALA A 441 10.99 1.52 -50.28
C ALA A 441 12.33 2.21 -50.66
N THR A 442 12.42 2.79 -51.87
CA THR A 442 13.61 3.51 -52.32
C THR A 442 13.52 5.01 -52.00
N LEU A 443 12.35 5.62 -52.20
CA LEU A 443 12.19 7.07 -52.19
C LEU A 443 11.93 7.67 -50.80
N LEU A 444 11.23 6.95 -49.92
CA LEU A 444 10.88 7.46 -48.58
C LEU A 444 12.10 7.60 -47.66
N PRO A 445 13.04 6.64 -47.58
CA PRO A 445 14.13 6.75 -46.61
C PRO A 445 14.99 8.00 -46.78
N ALA A 446 15.32 8.36 -48.01
CA ALA A 446 16.12 9.55 -48.30
C ALA A 446 15.35 10.85 -47.98
N ALA A 447 14.04 10.88 -48.24
CA ALA A 447 13.21 12.05 -47.96
C ALA A 447 13.04 12.26 -46.44
N VAL A 448 12.75 11.19 -45.69
CA VAL A 448 12.57 11.25 -44.23
C VAL A 448 13.89 11.55 -43.52
N GLU A 449 15.00 10.96 -43.96
CA GLU A 449 16.34 11.28 -43.43
C GLU A 449 16.64 12.78 -43.49
N ARG A 450 16.41 13.38 -44.64
CA ARG A 450 16.67 14.80 -44.87
C ARG A 450 15.75 15.69 -44.02
N ASP A 451 14.49 15.31 -43.86
CA ASP A 451 13.57 16.07 -43.02
C ASP A 451 13.95 16.01 -41.54
N ILE A 452 14.40 14.85 -41.05
CA ILE A 452 14.93 14.73 -39.68
C ILE A 452 16.16 15.62 -39.50
N ALA A 453 17.08 15.63 -40.48
CA ALA A 453 18.27 16.47 -40.43
C ALA A 453 17.92 17.97 -40.33
N ASP A 454 16.98 18.43 -41.14
CA ASP A 454 16.60 19.85 -41.16
C ASP A 454 15.79 20.26 -39.93
N LEU A 455 14.89 19.40 -39.45
CA LEU A 455 14.15 19.65 -38.21
C LEU A 455 15.10 19.70 -37.01
N ARG A 456 16.12 18.83 -36.93
CA ARG A 456 17.15 18.89 -35.88
C ARG A 456 18.04 20.13 -35.99
N ALA A 457 18.33 20.57 -37.21
CA ALA A 457 19.07 21.80 -37.44
C ALA A 457 18.32 23.04 -36.91
N GLU A 458 16.98 23.04 -37.01
CA GLU A 458 16.15 24.14 -36.54
C GLU A 458 15.80 24.07 -35.04
N PHE A 459 15.41 22.90 -34.52
CA PHE A 459 14.84 22.75 -33.18
C PHE A 459 15.75 22.06 -32.16
N GLY A 460 16.97 21.73 -32.54
CA GLY A 460 17.94 21.02 -31.71
C GLY A 460 17.88 19.50 -31.88
N ASP A 461 18.86 18.80 -31.31
CA ASP A 461 18.94 17.35 -31.42
C ASP A 461 17.87 16.66 -30.55
N PHE A 462 16.86 16.05 -31.20
CA PHE A 462 15.78 15.32 -30.55
C PHE A 462 15.63 13.89 -31.12
N PRO A 463 15.10 12.94 -30.33
CA PRO A 463 14.85 11.58 -30.78
C PRO A 463 13.64 11.47 -31.72
N VAL A 464 13.68 10.52 -32.64
CA VAL A 464 12.57 10.24 -33.56
C VAL A 464 12.14 8.79 -33.45
N VAL A 465 10.86 8.56 -33.16
CA VAL A 465 10.27 7.21 -33.14
C VAL A 465 9.33 7.06 -34.33
N MET A 466 9.68 6.14 -35.22
CA MET A 466 8.90 5.74 -36.37
C MET A 466 8.04 4.53 -35.99
N MET A 467 6.78 4.49 -36.41
CA MET A 467 5.86 3.40 -36.07
C MET A 467 5.39 2.69 -37.34
N GLU A 468 5.24 1.37 -37.26
CA GLU A 468 4.74 0.58 -38.37
C GLU A 468 3.33 1.00 -38.78
N ILE A 469 3.14 1.21 -40.09
CA ILE A 469 1.84 1.44 -40.71
C ILE A 469 0.91 0.22 -40.65
N GLY A 470 -0.39 0.43 -40.61
CA GLY A 470 -1.39 -0.64 -40.48
C GLY A 470 -1.78 -1.28 -41.82
N ASN A 471 -1.91 -2.61 -41.81
CA ASN A 471 -2.64 -3.43 -42.78
C ASN A 471 -2.66 -4.87 -42.25
N ALA A 472 -3.83 -5.48 -42.08
CA ALA A 472 -3.99 -6.85 -41.60
C ALA A 472 -3.30 -7.86 -42.53
N THR A 473 -3.29 -7.58 -43.84
CA THR A 473 -2.66 -8.43 -44.87
C THR A 473 -1.72 -7.57 -45.74
N PRO A 474 -0.51 -7.24 -45.26
CA PRO A 474 0.42 -6.39 -45.99
C PRO A 474 0.92 -7.11 -47.26
N ASN A 475 0.98 -6.39 -48.38
CA ASN A 475 1.56 -6.91 -49.62
C ASN A 475 3.09 -6.73 -49.65
N ALA A 476 3.76 -7.31 -50.65
CA ALA A 476 5.22 -7.27 -50.75
C ALA A 476 5.80 -5.85 -50.80
N ASN A 477 5.12 -4.90 -51.43
CA ASN A 477 5.57 -3.50 -51.50
C ASN A 477 5.49 -2.83 -50.13
N GLN A 478 4.43 -3.10 -49.37
CA GLN A 478 4.28 -2.57 -48.01
C GLN A 478 5.35 -3.14 -47.07
N ILE A 479 5.63 -4.44 -47.16
CA ILE A 479 6.69 -5.08 -46.36
C ILE A 479 8.05 -4.45 -46.69
N ALA A 480 8.38 -4.33 -47.99
CA ALA A 480 9.64 -3.70 -48.41
C ALA A 480 9.75 -2.24 -47.96
N GLN A 481 8.65 -1.49 -47.98
CA GLN A 481 8.59 -0.12 -47.46
C GLN A 481 8.84 -0.05 -45.95
N GLN A 482 8.21 -0.94 -45.17
CA GLN A 482 8.39 -1.00 -43.71
C GLN A 482 9.82 -1.40 -43.34
N ASP A 483 10.40 -2.39 -44.03
CA ASP A 483 11.78 -2.83 -43.82
C ASP A 483 12.77 -1.71 -44.16
N ALA A 484 12.53 -0.93 -45.22
CA ALA A 484 13.36 0.21 -45.58
C ALA A 484 13.30 1.34 -44.54
N MET A 485 12.13 1.59 -43.95
CA MET A 485 11.95 2.57 -42.87
C MET A 485 12.56 2.11 -41.55
N GLU A 486 12.51 0.82 -41.22
CA GLU A 486 13.21 0.26 -40.07
C GLU A 486 14.74 0.35 -40.26
N ALA A 487 15.24 0.00 -41.45
CA ALA A 487 16.65 0.12 -41.79
C ALA A 487 17.13 1.59 -41.71
N LEU A 488 16.29 2.55 -42.11
CA LEU A 488 16.54 3.98 -41.90
C LEU A 488 16.67 4.32 -40.41
N ALA A 489 15.70 3.89 -39.60
CA ALA A 489 15.72 4.18 -38.17
C ALA A 489 16.97 3.61 -37.49
N GLY A 490 17.36 2.38 -37.85
CA GLY A 490 18.54 1.71 -37.28
C GLY A 490 19.88 2.34 -37.65
N ARG A 491 19.97 3.10 -38.75
CA ARG A 491 21.20 3.80 -39.17
C ARG A 491 21.28 5.26 -38.74
N LEU A 492 20.15 5.88 -38.37
CA LEU A 492 20.13 7.26 -37.91
C LEU A 492 20.36 7.33 -36.40
N ALA A 493 21.21 8.26 -35.96
CA ALA A 493 21.42 8.52 -34.54
C ALA A 493 20.10 8.97 -33.89
N ARG A 494 19.83 8.44 -32.70
CA ARG A 494 18.65 8.78 -31.89
C ARG A 494 17.32 8.53 -32.62
N CYS A 495 17.26 7.49 -33.45
CA CYS A 495 16.04 7.06 -34.12
C CYS A 495 15.71 5.62 -33.75
N ALA A 496 14.42 5.27 -33.77
CA ALA A 496 13.97 3.89 -33.59
C ALA A 496 12.70 3.61 -34.37
N TYR A 497 12.45 2.33 -34.64
CA TYR A 497 11.26 1.86 -35.34
C TYR A 497 10.47 0.89 -34.46
N ILE A 498 9.15 1.10 -34.36
CA ILE A 498 8.24 0.23 -33.61
C ILE A 498 7.49 -0.68 -34.59
N ARG A 499 7.91 -1.95 -34.64
CA ARG A 499 7.21 -3.02 -35.37
C ARG A 499 5.84 -3.30 -34.76
N ARG A 500 4.97 -3.92 -35.56
CA ARG A 500 3.68 -4.46 -35.11
C ARG A 500 3.86 -5.41 -33.92
N PRO A 501 3.08 -5.25 -32.84
CA PRO A 501 3.13 -6.15 -31.70
C PRO A 501 2.57 -7.54 -32.05
N ALA A 502 3.06 -8.57 -31.37
CA ALA A 502 2.53 -9.92 -31.52
C ALA A 502 1.04 -9.96 -31.15
N GLY A 503 0.22 -10.60 -31.99
CA GLY A 503 -1.23 -10.66 -31.78
C GLY A 503 -2.00 -9.38 -32.10
N ALA A 504 -1.38 -8.40 -32.77
CA ALA A 504 -2.03 -7.18 -33.22
C ALA A 504 -3.33 -7.45 -33.99
N THR A 505 -4.38 -6.73 -33.61
CA THR A 505 -5.72 -6.80 -34.21
C THR A 505 -6.06 -5.52 -34.95
N PHE A 506 -6.97 -5.65 -35.91
CA PHE A 506 -7.34 -4.59 -36.85
C PHE A 506 -8.84 -4.36 -36.82
N ARG A 507 -9.23 -3.17 -37.26
CA ARG A 507 -10.61 -2.84 -37.58
C ARG A 507 -11.15 -3.74 -38.69
N PRO A 508 -12.48 -3.83 -38.84
CA PRO A 508 -13.10 -4.50 -39.99
C PRO A 508 -12.65 -3.96 -41.35
N ASP A 509 -12.13 -2.73 -41.42
CA ASP A 509 -11.57 -2.15 -42.64
C ASP A 509 -10.22 -2.78 -43.07
N GLY A 510 -9.59 -3.56 -42.18
CA GLY A 510 -8.35 -4.28 -42.45
C GLY A 510 -7.10 -3.39 -42.59
N VAL A 511 -7.22 -2.07 -42.44
CA VAL A 511 -6.13 -1.10 -42.63
C VAL A 511 -5.70 -0.49 -41.31
N HIS A 512 -6.64 -0.19 -40.42
CA HIS A 512 -6.35 0.49 -39.17
C HIS A 512 -6.25 -0.49 -37.99
N TYR A 513 -5.29 -0.27 -37.10
CA TYR A 513 -5.22 -0.99 -35.82
C TYR A 513 -6.44 -0.67 -34.96
N ASP A 514 -6.92 -1.65 -34.20
CA ASP A 514 -7.95 -1.42 -33.19
C ASP A 514 -7.39 -0.71 -31.94
N GLN A 515 -8.27 -0.32 -31.01
CA GLN A 515 -7.85 0.48 -29.87
C GLN A 515 -6.93 -0.29 -28.91
N ALA A 516 -7.17 -1.58 -28.69
CA ALA A 516 -6.32 -2.40 -27.82
C ALA A 516 -4.87 -2.44 -28.35
N THR A 517 -4.72 -2.66 -29.65
CA THR A 517 -3.41 -2.65 -30.30
C THR A 517 -2.77 -1.26 -30.29
N ASN A 518 -3.56 -0.20 -30.50
CA ASN A 518 -3.07 1.17 -30.45
C ASN A 518 -2.50 1.55 -29.08
N ARG A 519 -3.10 1.10 -27.96
CA ARG A 519 -2.56 1.34 -26.61
C ARG A 519 -1.17 0.73 -26.42
N ILE A 520 -0.97 -0.49 -26.92
CA ILE A 520 0.34 -1.17 -26.87
C ILE A 520 1.36 -0.39 -27.71
N ARG A 521 0.99 0.00 -28.93
CA ARG A 521 1.85 0.75 -29.85
C ARG A 521 2.26 2.11 -29.27
N GLY A 522 1.33 2.83 -28.65
CA GLY A 522 1.59 4.14 -28.07
C GLY A 522 2.50 4.09 -26.84
N ALA A 523 2.30 3.14 -25.93
CA ALA A 523 3.20 2.90 -24.80
C ALA A 523 4.63 2.56 -25.28
N ALA A 524 4.76 1.64 -26.24
CA ALA A 524 6.05 1.27 -26.82
C ALA A 524 6.78 2.45 -27.49
N ALA A 525 6.03 3.33 -28.17
CA ALA A 525 6.60 4.53 -28.78
C ALA A 525 7.14 5.52 -27.74
N ALA A 526 6.43 5.69 -26.62
CA ALA A 526 6.87 6.55 -25.52
C ALA A 526 8.10 5.95 -24.82
N ASP A 527 8.08 4.66 -24.48
CA ASP A 527 9.23 3.97 -23.87
C ASP A 527 10.50 4.16 -24.70
N LYS A 528 10.38 3.99 -26.02
CA LYS A 528 11.53 4.13 -26.91
C LYS A 528 12.03 5.58 -27.02
N LEU A 529 11.13 6.56 -27.04
CA LEU A 529 11.51 7.98 -27.05
C LEU A 529 12.24 8.36 -25.75
N LEU A 530 11.76 7.86 -24.62
CA LEU A 530 12.34 8.04 -23.29
C LEU A 530 13.71 7.34 -23.17
N GLU A 531 13.83 6.11 -23.66
CA GLU A 531 15.09 5.36 -23.75
C GLU A 531 16.18 6.15 -24.48
N ILE A 532 15.84 6.73 -25.64
CA ILE A 532 16.80 7.48 -26.44
C ILE A 532 17.21 8.80 -25.74
N ASN A 533 16.28 9.48 -25.07
CA ASN A 533 16.59 10.73 -24.37
C ASN A 533 17.39 10.54 -23.08
N TYR A 534 17.12 9.47 -22.35
CA TYR A 534 17.50 9.34 -20.95
C TYR A 534 18.33 8.07 -20.65
N GLY A 535 18.72 7.31 -21.67
CA GLY A 535 19.62 6.14 -21.57
C GLY A 535 18.93 4.83 -21.17
N ALA A 536 17.69 4.92 -20.70
CA ALA A 536 16.72 3.85 -20.52
C ALA A 536 15.35 4.51 -20.41
N PRO A 537 14.23 3.83 -20.72
CA PRO A 537 13.00 4.22 -20.07
C PRO A 537 13.31 4.20 -18.56
N LYS A 538 12.91 5.23 -17.82
CA LYS A 538 12.65 5.11 -16.40
C LYS A 538 11.69 3.94 -16.43
N PRO A 539 11.95 2.85 -15.69
CA PRO A 539 10.90 1.88 -15.47
C PRO A 539 9.66 2.70 -15.19
N SER A 540 8.63 2.52 -16.02
CA SER A 540 7.30 3.14 -15.92
C SER A 540 7.21 4.13 -14.79
N THR A 541 7.34 5.42 -15.06
CA THR A 541 8.09 6.28 -14.15
C THR A 541 7.94 5.87 -12.73
N GLY A 542 9.05 5.28 -12.29
CA GLY A 542 9.08 4.25 -11.29
C GLY A 542 8.07 4.51 -10.23
N GLY A 543 7.42 3.42 -9.83
CA GLY A 543 7.05 3.20 -8.46
C GLY A 543 7.34 4.38 -7.57
N GLY A 544 6.40 5.34 -7.57
CA GLY A 544 5.91 5.73 -6.28
C GLY A 544 5.74 4.44 -5.54
N ALA A 545 6.50 4.28 -4.47
CA ALA A 545 6.31 3.16 -3.60
C ALA A 545 4.79 3.12 -3.36
N ILE A 546 4.11 2.02 -3.72
CA ILE A 546 2.64 1.97 -3.87
C ILE A 546 2.02 2.85 -2.78
N ALA A 547 1.19 3.83 -3.16
CA ALA A 547 0.81 4.94 -2.29
C ALA A 547 0.63 4.52 -0.82
N GLY A 548 1.39 5.16 0.08
CA GLY A 548 1.46 4.77 1.49
C GLY A 548 2.57 3.78 1.84
N THR A 549 3.45 3.39 0.91
CA THR A 549 4.68 2.66 1.27
C THR A 549 5.64 3.56 2.05
N LEU A 550 6.20 3.03 3.13
CA LEU A 550 7.13 3.71 4.01
C LEU A 550 8.57 3.50 3.57
N THR A 551 9.36 4.56 3.65
CA THR A 551 10.78 4.56 3.26
C THR A 551 11.71 4.15 4.40
N ASN A 552 11.24 4.16 5.66
CA ASN A 552 11.99 3.63 6.79
C ASN A 552 11.02 3.12 7.88
N PRO A 553 10.32 2.00 7.64
CA PRO A 553 9.37 1.46 8.60
C PRO A 553 10.04 1.13 9.94
N ALA A 554 9.31 1.29 11.05
CA ALA A 554 9.77 1.00 12.41
C ALA A 554 9.22 -0.31 13.00
N THR A 555 8.42 -1.04 12.24
CA THR A 555 7.73 -2.23 12.72
C THR A 555 8.29 -3.50 12.11
N SER A 556 8.23 -4.57 12.89
CA SER A 556 8.50 -5.93 12.45
C SER A 556 7.19 -6.72 12.50
N MET A 557 7.11 -7.82 11.76
CA MET A 557 5.96 -8.71 11.83
C MET A 557 6.40 -10.16 11.79
N ASN A 558 5.85 -10.96 12.70
CA ASN A 558 5.94 -12.40 12.61
C ASN A 558 4.87 -12.91 11.64
N LEU A 559 5.29 -13.63 10.61
CA LEU A 559 4.40 -14.14 9.59
C LEU A 559 3.74 -15.42 10.06
N THR A 560 2.42 -15.42 10.08
CA THR A 560 1.62 -16.48 10.66
C THR A 560 1.76 -17.77 9.87
N TRP A 561 1.80 -18.90 10.58
CA TRP A 561 1.56 -20.22 10.03
C TRP A 561 0.15 -20.70 10.38
N GLN A 562 -0.61 -21.13 9.38
CA GLN A 562 -1.96 -21.66 9.57
C GLN A 562 -2.09 -23.04 8.94
N PRO A 563 -2.86 -23.95 9.55
CA PRO A 563 -3.17 -25.25 8.97
C PRO A 563 -4.03 -25.08 7.68
N PRO A 564 -4.07 -26.10 6.81
CA PRO A 564 -4.76 -26.06 5.50
C PRO A 564 -6.27 -25.82 5.56
N TYR A 565 -6.86 -25.68 6.76
CA TYR A 565 -8.30 -25.51 6.97
C TYR A 565 -8.73 -24.04 7.11
N ALA A 566 -7.78 -23.11 7.13
CA ALA A 566 -8.07 -21.68 7.30
C ALA A 566 -7.27 -20.81 6.30
N MET A 567 -7.19 -21.25 5.04
CA MET A 567 -6.38 -20.63 3.98
C MET A 567 -6.98 -19.33 3.38
N ALA A 568 -7.84 -18.60 4.11
CA ALA A 568 -8.45 -17.35 3.64
C ALA A 568 -7.43 -16.23 3.28
N HIS A 569 -6.15 -16.45 3.57
CA HIS A 569 -5.08 -15.47 3.50
C HIS A 569 -3.89 -15.90 2.63
N SER A 570 -4.01 -16.98 1.81
CA SER A 570 -2.88 -17.55 1.04
C SER A 570 -1.92 -16.47 0.50
N PRO A 571 -0.62 -16.49 0.90
CA PRO A 571 0.39 -15.56 0.39
C PRO A 571 0.71 -15.77 -1.10
N TRP A 572 0.62 -17.01 -1.57
CA TRP A 572 0.98 -17.41 -2.93
C TRP A 572 -0.20 -17.38 -3.88
N LEU A 573 0.07 -17.03 -5.15
CA LEU A 573 -0.89 -17.17 -6.26
C LEU A 573 -1.23 -18.65 -6.51
N ASN A 574 -0.28 -19.54 -6.26
CA ASN A 574 -0.49 -20.99 -6.27
C ASN A 574 -1.00 -21.46 -4.91
N TRP A 575 -2.29 -21.76 -4.84
CA TRP A 575 -2.99 -22.15 -3.61
C TRP A 575 -2.55 -23.50 -3.04
N LEU A 576 -1.86 -24.35 -3.83
CA LEU A 576 -1.31 -25.61 -3.33
C LEU A 576 -0.21 -25.41 -2.28
N LYS A 577 0.46 -24.25 -2.26
CA LYS A 577 1.56 -23.98 -1.30
C LYS A 577 1.09 -23.97 0.15
N VAL A 578 -0.15 -23.58 0.40
CA VAL A 578 -0.78 -23.61 1.72
C VAL A 578 -1.82 -24.73 1.87
N GLY A 579 -2.13 -25.45 0.79
CA GLY A 579 -3.00 -26.64 0.82
C GLY A 579 -2.30 -27.79 1.54
N SER A 580 -3.05 -28.82 1.97
CA SER A 580 -2.39 -29.98 2.58
C SER A 580 -1.45 -30.65 1.58
N ASP A 581 -0.37 -31.22 2.10
CA ASP A 581 0.48 -32.07 1.28
C ASP A 581 -0.20 -33.41 0.97
N TRP A 582 0.45 -34.25 0.17
CA TRP A 582 0.00 -35.60 -0.10
C TRP A 582 -0.24 -36.37 1.19
N GLU A 583 -1.39 -37.01 1.28
CA GLU A 583 -1.73 -37.88 2.40
C GLU A 583 -0.65 -38.95 2.56
N ASN A 584 -0.19 -39.14 3.81
CA ASN A 584 0.94 -40.03 4.13
C ASN A 584 2.23 -39.72 3.33
N ARG A 585 2.56 -38.44 3.12
CA ARG A 585 3.79 -37.98 2.43
C ARG A 585 5.04 -38.77 2.84
N ALA A 586 5.28 -38.93 4.15
CA ALA A 586 6.47 -39.62 4.65
C ALA A 586 6.54 -41.08 4.15
N GLY A 587 5.41 -41.80 4.14
CA GLY A 587 5.32 -43.15 3.60
C GLY A 587 5.51 -43.19 2.08
N LEU A 588 4.87 -42.27 1.35
CA LEU A 588 4.99 -42.17 -0.11
C LEU A 588 6.42 -41.87 -0.55
N GLN A 589 7.10 -40.96 0.15
CA GLN A 589 8.48 -40.59 -0.17
C GLN A 589 9.46 -41.72 0.14
N SER A 590 9.28 -42.40 1.29
CA SER A 590 10.11 -43.54 1.68
C SER A 590 9.97 -44.73 0.73
N ALA A 591 8.78 -44.92 0.15
CA ALA A 591 8.52 -45.94 -0.86
C ALA A 591 8.92 -45.52 -2.29
N GLY A 592 9.40 -44.29 -2.50
CA GLY A 592 9.81 -43.78 -3.81
C GLY A 592 8.65 -43.42 -4.76
N HIS A 593 7.42 -43.33 -4.26
CA HIS A 593 6.24 -42.92 -5.04
C HIS A 593 6.21 -41.42 -5.28
N ILE A 594 6.82 -40.63 -4.38
CA ILE A 594 7.05 -39.19 -4.56
C ILE A 594 8.51 -38.84 -4.31
N ASN A 595 9.01 -37.79 -4.96
CA ASN A 595 10.34 -37.23 -4.65
C ASN A 595 10.27 -36.18 -3.52
N ALA A 596 11.42 -35.57 -3.17
CA ALA A 596 11.49 -34.54 -2.13
C ALA A 596 10.67 -33.26 -2.41
N LYS A 597 10.35 -32.96 -3.68
CA LYS A 597 9.43 -31.87 -4.05
C LYS A 597 7.95 -32.27 -3.94
N GLY A 598 7.65 -33.56 -3.78
CA GLY A 598 6.29 -34.07 -3.89
C GLY A 598 5.86 -34.30 -5.34
N ALA A 599 6.79 -34.42 -6.30
CA ALA A 599 6.44 -34.89 -7.64
C ALA A 599 6.05 -36.37 -7.57
N VAL A 600 4.94 -36.75 -8.20
CA VAL A 600 4.40 -38.11 -8.15
C VAL A 600 5.04 -38.95 -9.27
N VAL A 601 5.91 -39.89 -8.86
CA VAL A 601 6.69 -40.76 -9.76
C VAL A 601 5.90 -42.00 -10.15
N SER A 602 5.12 -42.53 -9.21
CA SER A 602 4.27 -43.72 -9.41
C SER A 602 3.17 -43.74 -8.36
N LEU A 603 2.17 -44.60 -8.56
CA LEU A 603 1.13 -44.85 -7.56
C LEU A 603 1.54 -45.99 -6.62
N PRO A 604 1.20 -45.92 -5.33
CA PRO A 604 1.30 -47.03 -4.40
C PRO A 604 0.32 -48.15 -4.77
N SER A 605 0.51 -49.35 -4.19
CA SER A 605 -0.40 -50.49 -4.39
C SER A 605 -1.83 -50.23 -3.89
N SER A 606 -2.04 -49.23 -3.03
CA SER A 606 -3.37 -48.74 -2.63
C SER A 606 -4.11 -48.04 -3.78
N GLY A 607 -3.41 -47.64 -4.83
CA GLY A 607 -3.99 -47.09 -6.07
C GLY A 607 -4.24 -45.58 -6.07
N GLU A 608 -3.87 -44.84 -5.02
CA GLU A 608 -4.10 -43.40 -4.98
C GLU A 608 -3.00 -42.61 -4.27
N VAL A 609 -2.79 -41.40 -4.77
CA VAL A 609 -2.05 -40.30 -4.11
C VAL A 609 -2.97 -39.10 -4.16
N GLY A 610 -3.35 -38.55 -3.00
CA GLY A 610 -4.29 -37.44 -2.95
C GLY A 610 -4.02 -36.44 -1.83
N ALA A 611 -4.64 -35.28 -1.94
CA ALA A 611 -4.44 -34.14 -1.05
C ALA A 611 -5.71 -33.29 -0.94
N TYR A 612 -6.00 -32.82 0.28
CA TYR A 612 -7.04 -31.83 0.52
C TYR A 612 -6.52 -30.42 0.21
N ILE A 613 -7.17 -29.72 -0.71
CA ILE A 613 -6.71 -28.40 -1.11
C ILE A 613 -7.51 -27.30 -0.45
N PHE A 614 -8.84 -27.40 -0.48
CA PHE A 614 -9.70 -26.51 0.28
C PHE A 614 -10.50 -27.34 1.26
N ARG A 615 -10.57 -26.90 2.51
CA ARG A 615 -11.42 -27.54 3.51
C ARG A 615 -11.84 -26.49 4.54
N ASP A 616 -13.14 -26.48 4.84
CA ASP A 616 -13.76 -25.69 5.92
C ASP A 616 -13.53 -24.17 5.82
N MET A 617 -13.37 -23.62 4.61
CA MET A 617 -13.15 -22.17 4.42
C MET A 617 -14.34 -21.35 4.92
N PRO A 618 -14.14 -20.37 5.82
CA PRO A 618 -15.23 -19.62 6.42
C PRO A 618 -15.99 -18.78 5.38
N ALA A 619 -17.32 -18.76 5.46
CA ALA A 619 -18.16 -18.05 4.49
C ALA A 619 -17.81 -16.55 4.29
N PRO A 620 -17.42 -15.77 5.32
CA PRO A 620 -16.94 -14.40 5.13
C PRO A 620 -15.68 -14.27 4.26
N ALA A 621 -14.84 -15.32 4.18
CA ALA A 621 -13.71 -15.35 3.25
C ALA A 621 -14.13 -15.63 1.80
N GLY A 622 -15.43 -15.89 1.57
CA GLY A 622 -15.96 -16.22 0.26
C GLY A 622 -15.73 -15.16 -0.81
N GLY A 623 -15.63 -13.88 -0.44
CA GLY A 623 -15.29 -12.80 -1.37
C GLY A 623 -13.83 -12.82 -1.86
N VAL A 624 -12.95 -13.60 -1.24
CA VAL A 624 -11.51 -13.66 -1.55
C VAL A 624 -11.08 -15.01 -2.15
N VAL A 625 -11.73 -16.10 -1.75
CA VAL A 625 -11.35 -17.47 -2.14
C VAL A 625 -12.35 -18.11 -3.11
N SER A 626 -13.61 -17.68 -3.11
CA SER A 626 -14.62 -18.28 -4.00
C SER A 626 -14.42 -17.78 -5.43
N GLY A 627 -14.62 -18.68 -6.38
CA GLY A 627 -14.56 -18.38 -7.80
C GLY A 627 -14.04 -19.57 -8.58
N ARG A 628 -13.54 -19.30 -9.78
CA ARG A 628 -13.07 -20.34 -10.70
C ARG A 628 -11.57 -20.49 -10.60
N PHE A 629 -11.11 -21.74 -10.54
CA PHE A 629 -9.71 -22.10 -10.45
C PHE A 629 -9.23 -22.87 -11.69
N ARG A 630 -7.95 -22.73 -12.00
CA ARG A 630 -7.21 -23.52 -12.98
C ARG A 630 -6.16 -24.35 -12.26
N LEU A 631 -6.26 -25.68 -12.38
CA LEU A 631 -5.25 -26.64 -11.97
C LEU A 631 -4.42 -27.05 -13.19
N THR A 632 -3.09 -26.90 -13.12
CA THR A 632 -2.14 -27.39 -14.13
C THR A 632 -1.04 -28.25 -13.51
N TRP A 633 -0.38 -29.08 -14.33
CA TRP A 633 0.78 -29.90 -13.95
C TRP A 633 1.64 -30.24 -15.17
N THR A 634 2.83 -30.79 -14.94
CA THR A 634 3.73 -31.33 -15.96
C THR A 634 3.81 -32.86 -15.86
N GLY A 635 4.28 -33.54 -16.90
CA GLY A 635 4.23 -35.01 -17.01
C GLY A 635 2.93 -35.48 -17.65
N SER A 636 2.73 -36.81 -17.75
CA SER A 636 1.53 -37.39 -18.35
C SER A 636 0.88 -38.39 -17.40
N GLY A 637 -0.41 -38.21 -17.15
CA GLY A 637 -1.19 -38.98 -16.19
C GLY A 637 -2.57 -38.36 -16.02
N THR A 638 -3.43 -39.00 -15.25
CA THR A 638 -4.81 -38.51 -15.01
C THR A 638 -4.98 -38.07 -13.57
N ILE A 639 -5.66 -36.94 -13.40
CA ILE A 639 -5.96 -36.35 -12.10
C ILE A 639 -7.47 -36.12 -12.02
N SER A 640 -8.05 -36.42 -10.86
CA SER A 640 -9.44 -36.13 -10.54
C SER A 640 -9.53 -35.05 -9.47
N VAL A 641 -10.52 -34.17 -9.61
CA VAL A 641 -10.88 -33.14 -8.63
C VAL A 641 -12.26 -33.47 -8.07
N PHE A 642 -12.34 -33.74 -6.78
CA PHE A 642 -13.57 -34.08 -6.08
C PHE A 642 -14.10 -32.91 -5.26
N HIS A 643 -15.41 -32.91 -5.03
CA HIS A 643 -16.16 -31.94 -4.21
C HIS A 643 -16.16 -30.49 -4.73
N ALA A 644 -15.53 -30.23 -5.87
CA ALA A 644 -15.63 -28.98 -6.61
C ALA A 644 -16.89 -28.93 -7.50
N GLN A 645 -17.28 -27.71 -7.92
CA GLN A 645 -18.43 -27.46 -8.79
C GLN A 645 -17.95 -27.20 -10.23
N ASN A 646 -18.80 -27.48 -11.23
CA ASN A 646 -18.53 -27.16 -12.64
C ASN A 646 -17.15 -27.61 -13.17
N THR A 647 -16.64 -28.75 -12.67
CA THR A 647 -15.33 -29.30 -13.04
C THR A 647 -15.30 -29.67 -14.52
N THR A 648 -14.29 -29.17 -15.23
CA THR A 648 -14.10 -29.34 -16.67
C THR A 648 -12.64 -29.66 -16.97
N GLN A 649 -12.37 -30.77 -17.66
CA GLN A 649 -11.06 -31.04 -18.25
C GLN A 649 -10.90 -30.18 -19.51
N VAL A 650 -9.95 -29.25 -19.53
CA VAL A 650 -9.75 -28.30 -20.64
C VAL A 650 -8.68 -28.78 -21.62
N GLY A 651 -7.65 -29.46 -21.11
CA GLY A 651 -6.57 -30.05 -21.91
C GLY A 651 -5.96 -31.26 -21.18
N PRO A 652 -4.94 -31.92 -21.73
CA PRO A 652 -4.34 -33.11 -21.12
C PRO A 652 -3.74 -32.86 -19.72
N ASN A 653 -3.35 -31.61 -19.44
CA ASN A 653 -2.73 -31.19 -18.19
C ASN A 653 -3.41 -29.96 -17.56
N GLU A 654 -4.71 -29.75 -17.84
CA GLU A 654 -5.46 -28.62 -17.29
C GLU A 654 -6.88 -29.03 -16.91
N ILE A 655 -7.25 -28.75 -15.65
CA ILE A 655 -8.61 -28.86 -15.13
C ILE A 655 -9.05 -27.49 -14.63
N ARG A 656 -10.30 -27.11 -14.93
CA ARG A 656 -10.95 -25.93 -14.33
C ARG A 656 -12.13 -26.34 -13.48
N PHE A 657 -12.31 -25.70 -12.35
CA PHE A 657 -13.45 -25.95 -11.47
C PHE A 657 -13.81 -24.70 -10.68
N ASP A 658 -15.03 -24.65 -10.19
CA ASP A 658 -15.53 -23.58 -9.34
C ASP A 658 -15.51 -24.04 -7.87
N TYR A 659 -15.16 -23.11 -6.98
CA TYR A 659 -15.16 -23.29 -5.53
C TYR A 659 -15.96 -22.17 -4.86
N THR A 660 -16.73 -22.52 -3.84
CA THR A 660 -17.45 -21.54 -3.01
C THR A 660 -17.17 -21.84 -1.55
N ALA A 661 -16.64 -20.86 -0.81
CA ALA A 661 -16.44 -20.99 0.64
C ALA A 661 -17.78 -20.90 1.37
N THR A 662 -18.17 -21.96 2.07
CA THR A 662 -19.45 -22.02 2.83
C THR A 662 -19.27 -22.29 4.33
N GLY A 663 -18.03 -22.48 4.78
CA GLY A 663 -17.68 -23.00 6.11
C GLY A 663 -17.51 -24.52 6.15
N ASN A 664 -18.11 -25.27 5.20
CA ASN A 664 -18.05 -26.74 5.14
C ASN A 664 -17.64 -27.26 3.74
N SER A 665 -17.21 -26.39 2.84
CA SER A 665 -16.84 -26.76 1.46
C SER A 665 -15.47 -27.40 1.39
N LEU A 666 -15.35 -28.46 0.59
CA LEU A 666 -14.14 -29.27 0.42
C LEU A 666 -13.71 -29.29 -1.06
N VAL A 667 -12.40 -29.37 -1.33
CA VAL A 667 -11.85 -29.80 -2.62
C VAL A 667 -10.72 -30.78 -2.36
N TYR A 668 -10.79 -31.93 -3.03
CA TYR A 668 -9.79 -33.00 -2.93
C TYR A 668 -9.20 -33.31 -4.30
N LEU A 669 -7.88 -33.34 -4.39
CA LEU A 669 -7.14 -33.75 -5.58
C LEU A 669 -6.68 -35.18 -5.45
N ARG A 670 -6.84 -35.98 -6.50
CA ARG A 670 -6.32 -37.34 -6.57
C ARG A 670 -5.60 -37.59 -7.88
N VAL A 671 -4.40 -38.15 -7.80
CA VAL A 671 -3.70 -38.71 -8.97
C VAL A 671 -4.22 -40.13 -9.20
N ASP A 672 -4.86 -40.34 -10.35
CA ASP A 672 -5.43 -41.63 -10.74
C ASP A 672 -4.48 -42.47 -11.61
N SER A 673 -3.53 -41.83 -12.31
CA SER A 673 -2.47 -42.54 -13.05
C SER A 673 -1.23 -41.68 -13.29
N VAL A 674 -0.09 -42.35 -13.46
CA VAL A 674 1.15 -41.78 -13.98
C VAL A 674 1.58 -42.61 -15.18
N THR A 675 1.58 -42.00 -16.37
CA THR A 675 1.79 -42.69 -17.65
C THR A 675 3.19 -42.44 -18.21
N SER A 676 3.70 -41.21 -18.14
CA SER A 676 5.04 -40.87 -18.62
C SER A 676 5.60 -39.66 -17.89
N GLY A 677 6.80 -39.81 -17.34
CA GLY A 677 7.45 -38.83 -16.48
C GLY A 677 6.75 -38.64 -15.13
N PRO A 678 7.44 -38.11 -14.10
CA PRO A 678 6.80 -37.72 -12.86
C PRO A 678 5.76 -36.62 -13.11
N LEU A 679 4.62 -36.67 -12.41
CA LEU A 679 3.71 -35.54 -12.34
C LEU A 679 4.30 -34.50 -11.38
N ASP A 680 4.59 -33.31 -11.88
CA ASP A 680 5.29 -32.25 -11.13
C ASP A 680 4.77 -30.85 -11.51
N ASN A 681 5.30 -29.80 -10.90
CA ASN A 681 4.96 -28.39 -11.16
C ASN A 681 3.45 -28.12 -11.09
N PHE A 682 2.79 -28.71 -10.10
CA PHE A 682 1.36 -28.49 -9.88
C PHE A 682 1.09 -27.01 -9.54
N ALA A 683 0.08 -26.43 -10.17
CA ALA A 683 -0.36 -25.08 -9.90
C ALA A 683 -1.88 -25.00 -9.82
N LEU A 684 -2.42 -24.59 -8.68
CA LEU A 684 -3.82 -24.24 -8.52
C LEU A 684 -3.94 -22.72 -8.37
N VAL A 685 -4.47 -22.04 -9.39
CA VAL A 685 -4.51 -20.57 -9.46
C VAL A 685 -5.94 -20.10 -9.68
N HIS A 686 -6.34 -19.04 -8.97
CA HIS A 686 -7.63 -18.40 -9.21
C HIS A 686 -7.66 -17.75 -10.60
N VAL A 687 -8.78 -17.76 -11.31
CA VAL A 687 -8.85 -17.28 -12.71
C VAL A 687 -8.39 -15.83 -12.86
N ASP A 688 -8.74 -14.98 -11.91
CA ASP A 688 -8.34 -13.56 -11.91
C ASP A 688 -6.82 -13.37 -11.74
N ASP A 689 -6.14 -14.37 -11.18
CA ASP A 689 -4.71 -14.37 -10.85
C ASP A 689 -3.86 -15.08 -11.91
N ILE A 690 -4.48 -15.67 -12.95
CA ILE A 690 -3.78 -16.46 -13.97
C ILE A 690 -2.74 -15.63 -14.72
N ALA A 691 -3.09 -14.42 -15.14
CA ALA A 691 -2.18 -13.58 -15.91
C ALA A 691 -0.93 -13.20 -15.10
N ALA A 692 -1.12 -12.90 -13.81
CA ALA A 692 -0.02 -12.62 -12.89
C ALA A 692 0.88 -13.86 -12.72
N TYR A 693 0.29 -15.02 -12.46
CA TYR A 693 1.03 -16.28 -12.29
C TYR A 693 1.80 -16.69 -13.55
N ASP A 694 1.17 -16.62 -14.72
CA ASP A 694 1.79 -16.96 -16.01
C ASP A 694 2.87 -15.92 -16.41
N GLY A 695 2.75 -14.68 -15.93
CA GLY A 695 3.78 -13.65 -16.01
C GLY A 695 4.97 -13.88 -15.06
N GLY A 696 4.97 -14.95 -14.27
CA GLY A 696 6.03 -15.30 -13.34
C GLY A 696 5.88 -14.70 -11.93
N GLN A 697 4.77 -14.02 -11.64
CA GLN A 697 4.48 -13.54 -10.28
C GLN A 697 4.23 -14.72 -9.35
N ARG A 698 4.72 -14.62 -8.13
CA ARG A 698 4.61 -15.66 -7.09
C ARG A 698 3.60 -15.31 -6.00
N TRP A 699 3.63 -14.06 -5.56
CA TRP A 699 2.90 -13.56 -4.40
C TRP A 699 1.60 -12.87 -4.80
N ARG A 700 0.58 -12.98 -3.97
CA ARG A 700 -0.69 -12.26 -4.15
C ARG A 700 -0.53 -10.82 -3.70
N SER A 701 -0.79 -9.88 -4.60
CA SER A 701 -0.69 -8.43 -4.32
C SER A 701 -1.54 -8.02 -3.12
N SER A 702 -2.75 -8.55 -2.99
CA SER A 702 -3.66 -8.24 -1.88
C SER A 702 -3.16 -8.67 -0.50
N TRP A 703 -2.24 -9.65 -0.44
CA TRP A 703 -1.55 -10.02 0.80
C TRP A 703 -0.29 -9.19 1.01
N LEU A 704 0.47 -8.91 -0.06
CA LEU A 704 1.65 -8.03 0.02
C LEU A 704 1.28 -6.63 0.53
N ASP A 705 0.11 -6.08 0.17
CA ASP A 705 -0.41 -4.82 0.70
C ASP A 705 -0.50 -4.77 2.24
N ILE A 706 -0.66 -5.92 2.90
CA ILE A 706 -0.75 -6.02 4.37
C ILE A 706 0.63 -5.89 5.02
N ILE A 707 1.68 -6.42 4.38
CA ILE A 707 2.99 -6.61 5.00
C ILE A 707 4.10 -5.72 4.42
N ARG A 708 3.85 -5.01 3.32
CA ARG A 708 4.89 -4.22 2.63
C ARG A 708 5.58 -3.16 3.52
N ASN A 709 4.87 -2.62 4.50
CA ASN A 709 5.42 -1.60 5.41
C ASN A 709 6.14 -2.18 6.64
N GLN A 710 6.62 -3.43 6.56
CA GLN A 710 7.40 -4.03 7.65
C GLN A 710 8.90 -3.91 7.40
N ARG A 711 9.63 -3.41 8.41
CA ARG A 711 11.10 -3.31 8.43
C ARG A 711 11.75 -4.68 8.45
N ILE A 712 11.16 -5.59 9.23
CA ILE A 712 11.66 -6.94 9.46
C ILE A 712 10.50 -7.93 9.35
N LEU A 713 10.75 -9.06 8.69
CA LEU A 713 9.85 -10.21 8.72
C LEU A 713 10.48 -11.32 9.57
N ARG A 714 9.80 -11.71 10.65
CA ARG A 714 10.20 -12.84 11.48
C ARG A 714 9.51 -14.12 10.99
N PHE A 715 10.31 -15.14 10.70
CA PHE A 715 9.87 -16.37 10.02
C PHE A 715 9.70 -17.57 10.95
N LYS A 716 9.58 -17.36 12.27
CA LYS A 716 9.49 -18.43 13.29
C LYS A 716 8.47 -19.51 12.92
N ASP A 717 7.27 -19.08 12.54
CA ASP A 717 6.17 -19.98 12.22
C ASP A 717 6.33 -20.63 10.84
N TRP A 718 6.82 -19.89 9.85
CA TRP A 718 7.13 -20.43 8.52
C TRP A 718 8.27 -21.45 8.54
N GLN A 719 9.19 -21.37 9.52
CA GLN A 719 10.25 -22.34 9.75
C GLN A 719 9.79 -23.53 10.65
N MET A 720 8.54 -23.51 11.15
CA MET A 720 7.98 -24.50 12.08
C MET A 720 8.82 -24.74 13.34
N ILE A 721 9.37 -23.68 13.93
CA ILE A 721 10.41 -23.79 14.98
C ILE A 721 9.86 -24.30 16.31
N ASP A 722 8.58 -24.06 16.60
CA ASP A 722 7.96 -24.61 17.82
C ASP A 722 7.72 -26.11 17.67
N ASN A 723 8.24 -26.89 18.63
CA ASN A 723 8.23 -28.35 18.61
C ASN A 723 8.83 -28.90 17.30
N TYR A 724 9.94 -28.29 16.85
CA TYR A 724 10.55 -28.61 15.57
C TYR A 724 10.94 -30.10 15.48
N THR A 725 10.42 -30.78 14.44
CA THR A 725 10.69 -32.21 14.15
C THR A 725 11.30 -32.42 12.76
N GLY A 726 11.72 -31.35 12.09
CA GLY A 726 12.31 -31.40 10.75
C GLY A 726 13.76 -31.93 10.70
N PRO A 727 14.38 -31.93 9.52
CA PRO A 727 15.68 -32.54 9.27
C PRO A 727 16.82 -31.75 9.91
N THR A 728 17.88 -32.48 10.24
CA THR A 728 19.16 -31.94 10.73
C THR A 728 20.24 -31.90 9.65
N ALA A 729 19.96 -32.37 8.44
CA ALA A 729 20.87 -32.35 7.29
C ALA A 729 20.40 -31.37 6.21
N TRP A 730 21.31 -30.52 5.72
CA TRP A 730 21.00 -29.42 4.80
C TRP A 730 20.30 -29.88 3.51
N ALA A 731 20.71 -31.02 2.96
CA ALA A 731 20.15 -31.57 1.73
C ALA A 731 18.67 -31.99 1.84
N ASN A 732 18.15 -32.15 3.06
CA ASN A 732 16.80 -32.64 3.32
C ASN A 732 15.79 -31.53 3.63
N ARG A 733 16.20 -30.26 3.58
CA ARG A 733 15.31 -29.09 3.72
C ARG A 733 14.21 -29.10 2.68
N THR A 734 13.11 -28.37 2.91
CA THR A 734 12.05 -28.19 1.90
C THR A 734 12.64 -27.59 0.62
N PRO A 735 12.53 -28.25 -0.55
CA PRO A 735 12.97 -27.66 -1.79
C PRO A 735 12.03 -26.56 -2.27
N ALA A 736 12.56 -25.52 -2.91
CA ALA A 736 11.75 -24.54 -3.62
C ALA A 736 10.87 -25.20 -4.70
N GLY A 737 9.63 -24.74 -4.84
CA GLY A 737 8.65 -25.29 -5.78
C GLY A 737 7.98 -26.59 -5.33
N SER A 738 8.23 -27.07 -4.11
CA SER A 738 7.53 -28.24 -3.54
C SER A 738 6.01 -28.13 -3.67
N PHE A 739 5.31 -29.26 -3.86
CA PHE A 739 3.86 -29.35 -4.05
C PHE A 739 3.10 -28.49 -3.04
N SER A 740 3.38 -28.71 -1.75
CA SER A 740 2.92 -27.90 -0.62
C SER A 740 4.10 -27.51 0.27
N TYR A 741 3.94 -26.42 1.02
CA TYR A 741 4.84 -26.04 2.12
C TYR A 741 4.32 -26.47 3.48
N GLN A 742 3.15 -27.13 3.54
CA GLN A 742 2.58 -27.79 4.74
C GLN A 742 3.34 -29.09 5.07
N VAL A 743 4.66 -28.99 5.17
CA VAL A 743 5.60 -30.06 5.53
C VAL A 743 6.27 -29.72 6.86
N PRO A 744 6.73 -30.73 7.64
CA PRO A 744 7.38 -30.51 8.95
C PRO A 744 8.60 -29.57 8.94
N ASN A 745 9.13 -29.27 7.75
CA ASN A 745 10.34 -28.50 7.53
C ASN A 745 10.04 -27.03 7.20
N GLY A 746 8.76 -26.68 7.09
CA GLY A 746 8.29 -25.33 6.80
C GLY A 746 8.54 -24.86 5.36
N VAL A 747 8.40 -23.55 5.17
CA VAL A 747 8.57 -22.84 3.90
C VAL A 747 10.06 -22.83 3.49
N PRO A 748 10.39 -23.04 2.20
CA PRO A 748 11.77 -22.95 1.71
C PRO A 748 12.43 -21.59 1.97
N LEU A 749 13.73 -21.59 2.24
CA LEU A 749 14.50 -20.36 2.47
C LEU A 749 14.51 -19.44 1.23
N GLU A 750 14.46 -20.02 0.03
CA GLU A 750 14.30 -19.29 -1.23
C GLU A 750 13.06 -18.40 -1.25
N GLU A 751 11.95 -18.88 -0.68
CA GLU A 751 10.67 -18.15 -0.65
C GLU A 751 10.73 -17.02 0.38
N MET A 752 11.32 -17.28 1.55
CA MET A 752 11.48 -16.27 2.60
C MET A 752 12.37 -15.09 2.12
N LEU A 753 13.49 -15.40 1.47
CA LEU A 753 14.41 -14.38 0.95
C LEU A 753 13.82 -13.61 -0.23
N ASP A 754 13.09 -14.29 -1.12
CA ASP A 754 12.38 -13.65 -2.22
C ASP A 754 11.31 -12.67 -1.69
N LEU A 755 10.53 -13.07 -0.68
CA LEU A 755 9.56 -12.18 -0.06
C LEU A 755 10.22 -10.91 0.51
N CYS A 756 11.30 -11.08 1.28
CA CYS A 756 12.09 -9.95 1.79
C CYS A 756 12.63 -9.07 0.67
N ALA A 757 13.03 -9.63 -0.48
CA ALA A 757 13.45 -8.84 -1.63
C ALA A 757 12.29 -8.07 -2.28
N VAL A 758 11.12 -8.70 -2.36
CA VAL A 758 9.88 -8.19 -2.96
C VAL A 758 9.32 -7.00 -2.19
N ILE A 759 9.43 -6.99 -0.86
CA ILE A 759 8.98 -5.87 0.01
C ILE A 759 10.13 -5.11 0.70
N GLY A 760 11.37 -5.37 0.29
CA GLY A 760 12.57 -4.72 0.81
C GLY A 760 12.86 -4.88 2.32
N ALA A 761 12.14 -5.75 3.03
CA ALA A 761 12.32 -6.06 4.44
C ALA A 761 13.62 -6.83 4.75
N ASP A 762 14.09 -6.75 5.99
CA ASP A 762 15.16 -7.59 6.53
C ASP A 762 14.57 -8.91 7.08
N PRO A 763 15.17 -10.08 6.83
CA PRO A 763 14.71 -11.32 7.45
C PRO A 763 15.16 -11.46 8.91
N TRP A 764 14.31 -12.06 9.73
CA TRP A 764 14.61 -12.58 11.06
C TRP A 764 14.32 -14.08 11.12
N PHE A 765 15.39 -14.87 11.19
CA PHE A 765 15.35 -16.34 11.26
C PHE A 765 15.58 -16.88 12.66
N CYS A 766 14.96 -18.01 12.96
CA CYS A 766 15.19 -18.74 14.20
C CYS A 766 15.90 -20.05 13.86
N MET A 767 17.01 -20.33 14.53
CA MET A 767 17.78 -21.56 14.36
C MET A 767 17.22 -22.62 15.31
N ALA A 768 16.70 -23.74 14.77
CA ALA A 768 16.15 -24.80 15.61
C ALA A 768 17.23 -25.33 16.58
N HIS A 769 16.81 -25.66 17.80
CA HIS A 769 17.73 -26.14 18.84
C HIS A 769 18.40 -27.47 18.48
N THR A 770 17.77 -28.28 17.63
CA THR A 770 18.26 -29.56 17.12
C THR A 770 19.25 -29.44 15.96
N TRP A 771 19.39 -28.26 15.34
CA TRP A 771 20.23 -28.12 14.15
C TRP A 771 21.72 -28.17 14.50
N PRO A 772 22.50 -29.07 13.87
CA PRO A 772 23.93 -29.14 14.09
C PRO A 772 24.63 -27.92 13.48
N ALA A 773 25.86 -27.66 13.93
CA ALA A 773 26.65 -26.52 13.47
C ALA A 773 26.81 -26.48 11.93
N SER A 774 26.93 -27.64 11.29
CA SER A 774 27.04 -27.75 9.82
C SER A 774 25.78 -27.29 9.09
N TYR A 775 24.59 -27.55 9.65
CA TYR A 775 23.33 -27.07 9.09
C TYR A 775 23.23 -25.55 9.24
N GLN A 776 23.52 -25.03 10.45
CA GLN A 776 23.51 -23.58 10.71
C GLN A 776 24.51 -22.83 9.83
N GLN A 777 25.70 -23.39 9.60
CA GLN A 777 26.70 -22.81 8.69
C GLN A 777 26.22 -22.80 7.24
N SER A 778 25.57 -23.87 6.78
CA SER A 778 24.98 -23.93 5.43
C SER A 778 23.83 -22.92 5.29
N PHE A 779 23.01 -22.77 6.33
CA PHE A 779 21.95 -21.76 6.39
C PHE A 779 22.53 -20.35 6.28
N ALA A 780 23.47 -20.00 7.15
CA ALA A 780 24.12 -18.69 7.16
C ALA A 780 24.80 -18.37 5.82
N THR A 781 25.40 -19.38 5.18
CA THR A 781 26.06 -19.25 3.87
C THR A 781 25.03 -18.97 2.78
N PHE A 782 23.94 -19.74 2.76
CA PHE A 782 22.86 -19.53 1.80
C PHE A 782 22.25 -18.14 1.91
N VAL A 783 21.98 -17.65 3.12
CA VAL A 783 21.46 -16.28 3.32
C VAL A 783 22.47 -15.24 2.85
N ARG A 784 23.75 -15.37 3.20
CA ARG A 784 24.79 -14.41 2.77
C ARG A 784 24.84 -14.27 1.25
N ASP A 785 24.75 -15.39 0.55
CA ASP A 785 24.93 -15.44 -0.90
C ASP A 785 23.67 -15.02 -1.69
N ASN A 786 22.49 -15.04 -1.06
CA ASN A 786 21.21 -14.74 -1.72
C ASN A 786 20.47 -13.52 -1.18
N LEU A 787 20.91 -12.93 -0.06
CA LEU A 787 20.32 -11.71 0.49
C LEU A 787 20.77 -10.47 -0.30
N ARG A 788 19.85 -9.52 -0.53
CA ARG A 788 20.16 -8.20 -1.11
C ARG A 788 21.34 -7.55 -0.37
N SER A 789 22.25 -6.95 -1.13
CA SER A 789 23.50 -6.37 -0.59
C SER A 789 23.27 -5.28 0.48
N GLN A 790 22.15 -4.56 0.39
CA GLN A 790 21.75 -3.51 1.34
C GLN A 790 20.98 -4.04 2.56
N SER A 791 20.50 -5.29 2.53
CA SER A 791 19.65 -5.85 3.58
C SER A 791 20.49 -6.41 4.73
N HIS A 792 19.92 -6.33 5.93
CA HIS A 792 20.45 -6.92 7.15
C HIS A 792 19.75 -8.26 7.43
N VAL A 793 20.32 -9.08 8.30
CA VAL A 793 19.71 -10.36 8.75
C VAL A 793 19.74 -10.43 10.26
N HIS A 794 18.63 -10.87 10.86
CA HIS A 794 18.54 -11.19 12.28
C HIS A 794 18.49 -12.71 12.46
N THR A 795 19.24 -13.22 13.42
CA THR A 795 19.24 -14.64 13.76
C THR A 795 19.10 -14.81 15.27
N GLU A 796 18.13 -15.63 15.68
CA GLU A 796 17.94 -16.05 17.07
C GLU A 796 18.12 -17.57 17.21
N PHE A 797 18.48 -18.02 18.41
CA PHE A 797 18.55 -19.45 18.73
C PHE A 797 17.24 -19.93 19.36
N SER A 798 16.50 -20.77 18.64
CA SER A 798 15.18 -21.30 19.01
C SER A 798 14.16 -20.21 19.42
N ASN A 799 12.99 -20.61 19.91
CA ASN A 799 11.92 -19.71 20.35
C ASN A 799 11.41 -20.12 21.74
N LYS A 800 11.17 -19.15 22.64
CA LYS A 800 10.51 -19.32 23.95
C LYS A 800 11.00 -20.55 24.73
N ILE A 801 12.31 -20.70 24.86
CA ILE A 801 12.93 -21.87 25.50
C ILE A 801 12.66 -21.99 27.02
N TRP A 802 11.93 -21.04 27.60
CA TRP A 802 11.39 -21.07 28.96
C TRP A 802 9.97 -21.64 29.04
N ASP A 803 9.27 -21.76 27.91
CA ASP A 803 7.94 -22.36 27.85
C ASP A 803 8.06 -23.88 27.77
N PHE A 804 7.98 -24.53 28.94
CA PHE A 804 8.08 -25.99 29.07
C PHE A 804 6.91 -26.77 28.46
N ASN A 805 5.90 -26.08 27.92
CA ASN A 805 4.90 -26.72 27.05
C ASN A 805 5.45 -26.99 25.64
N LEU A 806 6.58 -26.38 25.27
CA LEU A 806 7.31 -26.64 24.04
C LEU A 806 8.45 -27.63 24.31
N SER A 807 8.56 -28.68 23.50
CA SER A 807 9.52 -29.77 23.73
C SER A 807 10.96 -29.26 23.77
N GLN A 808 11.28 -28.23 22.98
CA GLN A 808 12.60 -27.59 22.93
C GLN A 808 13.13 -27.11 24.28
N ALA A 809 12.26 -26.63 25.19
CA ALA A 809 12.66 -26.19 26.52
C ALA A 809 13.16 -27.36 27.37
N SER A 810 12.41 -28.45 27.38
CA SER A 810 12.78 -29.68 28.09
C SER A 810 14.03 -30.33 27.48
N GLU A 811 14.10 -30.41 26.15
CA GLU A 811 15.23 -31.01 25.43
C GLU A 811 16.54 -30.25 25.67
N LEU A 812 16.53 -28.91 25.69
CA LEU A 812 17.73 -28.11 25.98
C LEU A 812 18.20 -28.27 27.42
N ARG A 813 17.28 -28.30 28.37
CA ARG A 813 17.59 -28.56 29.78
C ARG A 813 18.21 -29.94 29.95
N ASP A 814 17.65 -30.95 29.29
CA ASP A 814 18.14 -32.32 29.33
C ASP A 814 19.52 -32.43 28.62
N GLU A 815 19.74 -31.71 27.52
CA GLU A 815 21.07 -31.58 26.87
C GLU A 815 22.11 -31.00 27.84
N ALA A 816 21.75 -30.00 28.64
CA ALA A 816 22.64 -29.38 29.63
C ALA A 816 23.10 -30.41 30.67
N MET A 817 22.15 -31.13 31.27
CA MET A 817 22.43 -32.14 32.30
C MET A 817 23.20 -33.35 31.74
N ALA A 818 22.93 -33.74 30.49
CA ALA A 818 23.67 -34.80 29.80
C ALA A 818 25.11 -34.38 29.48
N THR A 819 25.36 -33.09 29.25
CA THR A 819 26.69 -32.55 28.91
C THR A 819 27.65 -32.57 30.11
N SER A 820 27.16 -32.25 31.31
CA SER A 820 27.98 -32.23 32.52
C SER A 820 27.13 -32.36 33.78
N ALA A 821 27.59 -33.18 34.73
CA ALA A 821 26.96 -33.34 36.04
C ALA A 821 26.94 -32.06 36.90
N THR A 822 27.59 -30.98 36.47
CA THR A 822 27.55 -29.65 37.10
C THR A 822 26.28 -28.86 36.78
N PHE A 823 25.55 -29.24 35.72
CA PHE A 823 24.25 -28.67 35.39
C PHE A 823 23.14 -29.42 36.15
N THR A 824 22.17 -28.65 36.60
CA THR A 824 20.94 -29.09 37.26
C THR A 824 19.72 -28.59 36.49
N ASP A 825 18.53 -29.04 36.90
CA ASP A 825 17.25 -28.68 36.28
C ASP A 825 17.02 -27.16 36.21
N SER A 826 17.60 -26.37 37.13
CA SER A 826 17.48 -24.91 37.16
C SER A 826 18.49 -24.15 36.30
N ASP A 827 19.48 -24.83 35.72
CA ASP A 827 20.60 -24.19 35.00
C ASP A 827 20.40 -24.11 33.48
N TRP A 828 19.22 -24.50 32.98
CA TRP A 828 18.85 -24.35 31.57
C TRP A 828 19.05 -22.92 31.01
N PRO A 829 18.90 -21.81 31.77
CA PRO A 829 19.16 -20.47 31.23
C PRO A 829 20.62 -20.27 30.83
N GLU A 830 21.57 -20.78 31.63
CA GLU A 830 22.99 -20.71 31.30
C GLU A 830 23.33 -21.56 30.07
N TRP A 831 22.69 -22.73 29.95
CA TRP A 831 22.86 -23.59 28.77
C TRP A 831 22.36 -22.91 27.50
N TYR A 832 21.17 -22.31 27.56
CA TYR A 832 20.63 -21.50 26.48
C TYR A 832 21.56 -20.37 26.07
N GLY A 833 22.05 -19.62 27.05
CA GLY A 833 23.04 -18.57 26.85
C GLY A 833 24.25 -19.04 26.05
N GLY A 834 24.77 -20.21 26.43
CA GLY A 834 25.84 -20.88 25.71
C GLY A 834 25.48 -21.25 24.27
N ARG A 835 24.35 -21.93 24.07
CA ARG A 835 23.92 -22.38 22.73
C ARG A 835 23.62 -21.21 21.77
N MET A 836 23.08 -20.11 22.29
CA MET A 836 22.95 -18.84 21.58
C MET A 836 24.33 -18.28 21.17
N ALA A 837 25.31 -18.26 22.07
CA ALA A 837 26.66 -17.80 21.76
C ALA A 837 27.35 -18.68 20.71
N GLU A 838 27.09 -19.99 20.74
CA GLU A 838 27.56 -20.92 19.71
C GLU A 838 26.96 -20.62 18.33
N MET A 839 25.64 -20.39 18.26
CA MET A 839 24.95 -19.96 17.03
C MET A 839 25.57 -18.67 16.47
N ALA A 840 25.80 -17.67 17.31
CA ALA A 840 26.35 -16.39 16.87
C ALA A 840 27.77 -16.52 16.33
N GLN A 841 28.61 -17.38 16.94
CA GLN A 841 29.94 -17.67 16.43
C GLN A 841 29.91 -18.36 15.06
N ILE A 842 28.98 -19.30 14.84
CA ILE A 842 28.81 -19.95 13.54
C ILE A 842 28.44 -18.91 12.47
N TRP A 843 27.46 -18.05 12.73
CA TRP A 843 27.06 -17.01 11.78
C TRP A 843 28.18 -16.00 11.52
N ARG A 844 28.88 -15.54 12.56
CA ARG A 844 30.03 -14.61 12.43
C ARG A 844 31.21 -15.23 11.67
N SER A 845 31.36 -16.56 11.66
CA SER A 845 32.38 -17.23 10.83
C SER A 845 32.08 -17.14 9.33
N VAL A 846 30.80 -16.95 8.96
CA VAL A 846 30.32 -16.86 7.57
C VAL A 846 30.17 -15.41 7.13
N TRP A 847 29.67 -14.54 8.01
CA TRP A 847 29.39 -13.13 7.77
C TRP A 847 30.54 -12.24 8.23
N THR A 848 31.61 -12.21 7.42
CA THR A 848 32.85 -11.48 7.70
C THR A 848 33.02 -10.25 6.81
N GLY A 849 34.05 -9.43 7.08
CA GLY A 849 34.38 -8.25 6.28
C GLY A 849 33.23 -7.26 6.19
N ALA A 850 32.89 -6.80 4.98
CA ALA A 850 31.79 -5.86 4.75
C ALA A 850 30.42 -6.40 5.17
N ASN A 851 30.24 -7.72 5.24
CA ASN A 851 28.97 -8.34 5.64
C ASN A 851 28.77 -8.35 7.16
N ALA A 852 29.84 -8.21 7.96
CA ALA A 852 29.74 -8.33 9.41
C ALA A 852 28.80 -7.28 10.04
N ALA A 853 28.75 -6.07 9.47
CA ALA A 853 27.88 -5.00 9.94
C ALA A 853 26.37 -5.23 9.64
N ARG A 854 26.05 -6.21 8.79
CA ARG A 854 24.68 -6.55 8.38
C ARG A 854 24.08 -7.71 9.19
N LEU A 855 24.88 -8.37 10.03
CA LEU A 855 24.45 -9.49 10.86
C LEU A 855 24.03 -9.01 12.25
N HIS A 856 22.79 -9.30 12.60
CA HIS A 856 22.21 -9.11 13.92
C HIS A 856 21.99 -10.46 14.59
N THR A 857 22.61 -10.65 15.76
CA THR A 857 22.53 -11.85 16.60
C THR A 857 21.70 -11.54 17.82
N VAL A 858 20.54 -12.21 17.93
CA VAL A 858 19.47 -11.83 18.83
C VAL A 858 19.43 -12.75 20.05
N PHE A 859 19.46 -12.13 21.23
CA PHE A 859 19.13 -12.77 22.51
C PHE A 859 17.63 -12.64 22.78
N GLN A 860 16.93 -13.73 23.05
CA GLN A 860 15.52 -13.70 23.44
C GLN A 860 15.37 -13.84 24.97
N CYS A 861 14.60 -12.94 25.58
CA CYS A 861 14.38 -12.93 27.03
C CYS A 861 12.92 -13.23 27.39
N TRP A 862 12.71 -14.01 28.45
CA TRP A 862 11.40 -14.08 29.09
C TRP A 862 11.15 -12.76 29.85
N THR A 863 10.30 -11.90 29.29
CA THR A 863 10.17 -10.52 29.78
C THR A 863 9.43 -10.44 31.13
N ASP A 864 8.64 -11.46 31.47
CA ASP A 864 7.96 -11.51 32.78
C ASP A 864 8.91 -11.88 33.94
N ASN A 865 10.10 -12.42 33.66
CA ASN A 865 11.02 -12.95 34.68
C ASN A 865 12.29 -12.12 34.77
N GLU A 866 12.21 -11.00 35.49
CA GLU A 866 13.33 -10.10 35.75
C GLU A 866 14.46 -10.83 36.50
N GLY A 867 15.67 -10.79 35.95
CA GLY A 867 16.88 -11.40 36.54
C GLY A 867 17.29 -12.72 35.88
N LEU A 868 16.36 -13.40 35.20
CA LEU A 868 16.68 -14.61 34.44
C LEU A 868 17.63 -14.35 33.27
N ASP A 869 17.55 -13.13 32.71
CA ASP A 869 18.41 -12.64 31.63
C ASP A 869 19.89 -12.67 31.99
N GLN A 870 20.23 -12.44 33.27
CA GLN A 870 21.61 -12.44 33.71
C GLN A 870 22.25 -13.81 33.59
N ALA A 871 21.54 -14.87 33.99
CA ALA A 871 22.03 -16.24 33.86
C ALA A 871 22.30 -16.60 32.39
N MET A 872 21.44 -16.15 31.48
CA MET A 872 21.59 -16.39 30.04
C MET A 872 22.75 -15.59 29.42
N LEU A 873 22.92 -14.33 29.82
CA LEU A 873 23.91 -13.44 29.21
C LEU A 873 25.33 -13.63 29.77
N ASP A 874 25.45 -14.21 30.98
CA ASP A 874 26.74 -14.43 31.66
C ASP A 874 27.20 -15.90 31.57
N ALA A 875 26.26 -16.86 31.65
CA ALA A 875 26.42 -18.32 31.55
C ALA A 875 27.74 -18.91 32.13
N PRO A 876 28.05 -18.69 33.42
CA PRO A 876 29.32 -19.11 34.02
C PRO A 876 29.61 -20.63 33.90
N LYS A 877 28.62 -21.51 34.07
CA LYS A 877 28.76 -22.97 33.97
C LYS A 877 29.11 -23.41 32.56
N TRP A 878 28.45 -22.86 31.54
CA TRP A 878 28.79 -23.15 30.14
C TRP A 878 30.20 -22.64 29.78
N ARG A 879 30.59 -21.46 30.27
CA ARG A 879 31.94 -20.91 30.04
C ARG A 879 33.05 -21.75 30.68
N ALA A 880 32.73 -22.41 31.80
CA ALA A 880 33.64 -23.30 32.53
C ALA A 880 33.80 -24.69 31.89
N LEU A 881 32.97 -25.07 30.91
CA LEU A 881 33.09 -26.39 30.27
C LEU A 881 34.43 -26.55 29.56
N THR A 882 35.03 -27.72 29.73
CA THR A 882 36.23 -28.12 28.99
C THR A 882 35.88 -28.48 27.54
N SER A 883 36.89 -28.51 26.66
CA SER A 883 36.71 -29.00 25.28
C SER A 883 36.37 -30.50 25.20
N ALA A 884 36.61 -31.26 26.27
CA ALA A 884 36.16 -32.66 26.38
C ALA A 884 34.65 -32.75 26.68
N GLN A 885 34.13 -31.89 27.56
CA GLN A 885 32.71 -31.84 27.88
C GLN A 885 31.88 -31.25 26.74
N ARG A 886 32.44 -30.27 26.00
CA ARG A 886 31.78 -29.68 24.82
C ARG A 886 32.73 -29.71 23.61
N PRO A 887 32.82 -30.85 22.90
CA PRO A 887 33.66 -31.00 21.71
C PRO A 887 33.35 -29.98 20.63
N GLY A 888 34.40 -29.54 19.92
CA GLY A 888 34.29 -28.51 18.87
C GLY A 888 34.31 -27.07 19.40
N TRP A 889 34.31 -26.87 20.73
CA TRP A 889 34.32 -25.53 21.34
C TRP A 889 35.50 -25.35 22.32
N PRO A 890 36.13 -24.16 22.36
CA PRO A 890 37.30 -23.91 23.20
C PRO A 890 36.96 -23.86 24.69
N THR A 891 37.95 -24.16 25.55
CA THR A 891 37.86 -23.90 26.99
C THR A 891 38.06 -22.41 27.27
N GLY A 892 37.44 -21.86 28.33
CA GLY A 892 37.60 -20.46 28.70
C GLY A 892 36.79 -19.50 27.82
N ARG A 893 35.52 -19.83 27.58
CA ARG A 893 34.66 -19.09 26.64
C ARG A 893 34.33 -17.68 27.16
N ALA A 894 34.21 -16.73 26.23
CA ALA A 894 33.79 -15.37 26.54
C ALA A 894 32.31 -15.31 26.99
N LEU A 895 31.88 -14.15 27.47
CA LEU A 895 30.49 -13.91 27.85
C LEU A 895 29.56 -14.11 26.64
N PRO A 896 28.44 -14.85 26.77
CA PRO A 896 27.44 -14.93 25.71
C PRO A 896 27.01 -13.56 25.15
N SER A 897 26.83 -12.58 26.02
CA SER A 897 26.48 -11.20 25.65
C SER A 897 27.45 -10.56 24.64
N SER A 898 28.74 -10.89 24.70
CA SER A 898 29.74 -10.36 23.76
C SER A 898 29.56 -10.85 22.31
N TYR A 899 28.76 -11.90 22.13
CA TYR A 899 28.42 -12.44 20.84
C TYR A 899 27.07 -11.94 20.31
N MET A 900 26.31 -11.18 21.11
CA MET A 900 24.99 -10.68 20.73
C MET A 900 25.06 -9.22 20.26
N THR A 901 24.04 -8.79 19.53
CA THR A 901 23.83 -7.40 19.11
C THR A 901 22.50 -6.86 19.62
N ASP A 902 21.49 -7.73 19.72
CA ASP A 902 20.13 -7.33 20.08
C ASP A 902 19.61 -8.12 21.28
N TYR A 903 18.79 -7.45 22.07
CA TYR A 903 18.09 -7.95 23.24
C TYR A 903 16.59 -7.91 22.95
N ALA A 904 15.97 -9.06 22.73
CA ALA A 904 14.57 -9.16 22.36
C ALA A 904 13.67 -9.46 23.57
N VAL A 905 12.63 -8.63 23.73
CA VAL A 905 11.56 -8.78 24.73
C VAL A 905 10.19 -9.02 24.07
N HIS A 906 9.19 -9.43 24.84
CA HIS A 906 7.80 -9.37 24.44
C HIS A 906 7.10 -8.11 24.94
N GLY A 907 5.92 -7.85 24.38
CA GLY A 907 5.02 -6.76 24.67
C GLY A 907 3.56 -7.22 24.53
N VAL A 908 3.19 -8.24 25.28
CA VAL A 908 1.89 -8.92 25.14
C VAL A 908 0.96 -8.52 26.27
N LEU A 909 -0.32 -8.38 25.96
CA LEU A 909 -1.35 -7.98 26.93
C LEU A 909 -2.34 -9.12 27.17
N ASP A 910 -2.70 -9.34 28.44
CA ASP A 910 -3.84 -10.18 28.81
C ASP A 910 -4.75 -9.55 29.88
N GLY A 911 -4.30 -8.49 30.57
CA GLY A 911 -5.08 -7.81 31.61
C GLY A 911 -5.53 -8.71 32.76
N ASN A 912 -4.91 -9.88 32.92
CA ASN A 912 -5.38 -10.98 33.77
C ASN A 912 -6.79 -11.52 33.41
N LEU A 913 -7.33 -11.20 32.23
CA LEU A 913 -8.69 -11.57 31.83
C LEU A 913 -8.82 -13.03 31.38
N ARG A 914 -7.71 -13.65 30.97
CA ARG A 914 -7.69 -15.06 30.52
C ARG A 914 -7.51 -16.08 31.65
N TYR A 915 -7.03 -15.65 32.81
CA TYR A 915 -6.66 -16.55 33.89
C TYR A 915 -7.85 -16.97 34.74
N GLU A 916 -7.73 -18.16 35.30
CA GLU A 916 -8.70 -18.80 36.16
C GLU A 916 -8.07 -19.03 37.54
N ASP A 917 -8.90 -19.15 38.57
CA ASP A 917 -8.41 -19.59 39.88
C ASP A 917 -7.98 -21.08 39.85
N GLU A 918 -7.41 -21.58 40.94
CA GLU A 918 -6.95 -22.97 41.07
C GLU A 918 -8.08 -24.00 40.84
N ALA A 919 -9.33 -23.59 41.02
CA ALA A 919 -10.51 -24.43 40.78
C ALA A 919 -11.05 -24.33 39.34
N GLY A 920 -10.35 -23.62 38.44
CA GLY A 920 -10.72 -23.42 37.05
C GLY A 920 -11.90 -22.46 36.86
N ASN A 921 -12.20 -21.60 37.85
CA ASN A 921 -13.24 -20.60 37.69
C ASN A 921 -12.65 -19.31 37.12
N PRO A 922 -13.32 -18.69 36.13
CA PRO A 922 -12.92 -17.38 35.66
C PRO A 922 -13.13 -16.33 36.75
N ASN A 923 -12.44 -15.21 36.64
CA ASN A 923 -12.56 -14.11 37.59
C ASN A 923 -14.05 -13.67 37.77
N PRO A 924 -14.56 -13.56 39.02
CA PRO A 924 -15.96 -13.20 39.28
C PRO A 924 -16.38 -11.83 38.72
N THR A 925 -15.48 -10.86 38.68
CA THR A 925 -15.72 -9.53 38.11
C THR A 925 -15.94 -9.63 36.60
N LEU A 926 -15.07 -10.35 35.89
CA LEU A 926 -15.22 -10.60 34.45
C LEU A 926 -16.51 -11.39 34.16
N ALA A 927 -16.77 -12.45 34.93
CA ALA A 927 -18.00 -13.22 34.81
C ALA A 927 -19.23 -12.32 34.98
N GLY A 928 -19.21 -11.41 35.97
CA GLY A 928 -20.24 -10.41 36.19
C GLY A 928 -20.43 -9.45 35.01
N TRP A 929 -19.35 -9.03 34.35
CA TRP A 929 -19.44 -8.19 33.14
C TRP A 929 -20.12 -8.93 31.99
N ILE A 930 -19.72 -10.18 31.73
CA ILE A 930 -20.31 -11.00 30.67
C ILE A 930 -21.77 -11.31 31.00
N SER A 931 -22.11 -11.61 32.26
CA SER A 931 -23.50 -11.76 32.71
C SER A 931 -24.31 -10.49 32.48
N SER A 932 -23.75 -9.31 32.76
CA SER A 932 -24.44 -8.03 32.53
C SER A 932 -24.71 -7.73 31.06
N TYR A 933 -23.88 -8.26 30.15
CA TYR A 933 -24.17 -8.23 28.71
C TYR A 933 -25.32 -9.19 28.36
N THR A 934 -25.30 -10.42 28.88
CA THR A 934 -26.38 -11.39 28.62
C THR A 934 -27.74 -10.95 29.18
N SER A 935 -27.76 -10.23 30.30
CA SER A 935 -28.99 -9.68 30.89
C SER A 935 -29.47 -8.39 30.22
N GLY A 936 -28.70 -7.82 29.28
CA GLY A 936 -28.98 -6.54 28.63
C GLY A 936 -28.74 -5.31 29.51
N THR A 937 -28.13 -5.47 30.69
CA THR A 937 -27.83 -4.36 31.62
C THR A 937 -26.64 -3.52 31.14
N ARG A 938 -25.70 -4.14 30.42
CA ARG A 938 -24.62 -3.45 29.70
C ARG A 938 -24.65 -3.82 28.22
N THR A 939 -24.25 -2.88 27.38
CA THR A 939 -23.96 -3.16 25.98
C THR A 939 -22.61 -3.85 25.84
N LEU A 940 -22.38 -4.52 24.71
CA LEU A 940 -21.09 -5.14 24.42
C LEU A 940 -19.94 -4.12 24.44
N ALA A 941 -20.17 -2.92 23.89
CA ALA A 941 -19.19 -1.83 23.90
C ALA A 941 -18.82 -1.38 25.33
N GLN A 942 -19.77 -1.37 26.26
CA GLN A 942 -19.48 -1.07 27.67
C GLN A 942 -18.65 -2.16 28.34
N VAL A 943 -18.86 -3.44 28.00
CA VAL A 943 -18.01 -4.54 28.47
C VAL A 943 -16.60 -4.43 27.89
N HIS A 944 -16.47 -4.13 26.59
CA HIS A 944 -15.18 -3.88 25.95
C HIS A 944 -14.42 -2.73 26.59
N GLN A 945 -15.09 -1.65 26.97
CA GLN A 945 -14.44 -0.54 27.68
C GLN A 945 -13.84 -0.98 29.03
N LEU A 946 -14.53 -1.82 29.79
CA LEU A 946 -14.03 -2.34 31.06
C LEU A 946 -12.86 -3.30 30.87
N MET A 947 -12.89 -4.12 29.81
CA MET A 947 -11.76 -4.96 29.43
C MET A 947 -10.54 -4.11 29.03
N ALA A 948 -10.72 -3.02 28.29
CA ALA A 948 -9.64 -2.10 27.93
C ALA A 948 -9.05 -1.38 29.15
N GLU A 949 -9.89 -0.89 30.06
CA GLU A 949 -9.43 -0.33 31.34
C GLU A 949 -8.62 -1.35 32.14
N GLN A 950 -9.08 -2.60 32.18
CA GLN A 950 -8.36 -3.69 32.84
C GLN A 950 -6.99 -3.97 32.20
N CYS A 951 -6.92 -4.01 30.87
CA CYS A 951 -5.66 -4.17 30.12
C CYS A 951 -4.73 -2.95 30.24
N THR A 952 -5.23 -1.79 30.67
CA THR A 952 -4.42 -0.58 30.82
C THR A 952 -3.63 -0.60 32.12
N ASP A 953 -4.30 -0.81 33.26
CA ASP A 953 -3.73 -0.57 34.59
C ASP A 953 -4.21 -1.52 35.70
N LEU A 954 -4.85 -2.65 35.36
CA LEU A 954 -5.48 -3.59 36.30
C LEU A 954 -6.58 -2.96 37.19
N ARG A 955 -7.32 -1.97 36.67
CA ARG A 955 -8.33 -1.19 37.43
C ARG A 955 -9.34 -2.00 38.24
N HIS A 956 -9.72 -3.18 37.75
CA HIS A 956 -10.91 -3.89 38.20
C HIS A 956 -10.64 -5.28 38.77
N ILE A 957 -9.64 -5.98 38.22
CA ILE A 957 -9.22 -7.32 38.64
C ILE A 957 -7.81 -7.22 39.25
N PRO A 958 -7.61 -7.64 40.51
CA PRO A 958 -6.32 -7.56 41.18
C PRO A 958 -5.20 -8.34 40.47
N SER A 959 -3.96 -7.95 40.75
CA SER A 959 -2.75 -8.62 40.25
C SER A 959 -2.60 -10.07 40.73
N SER A 960 -3.30 -10.49 41.80
CA SER A 960 -3.22 -11.86 42.31
C SER A 960 -3.73 -12.93 41.32
N TYR A 961 -4.40 -12.52 40.23
CA TYR A 961 -4.93 -13.41 39.21
C TYR A 961 -3.98 -13.66 38.02
N GLY A 962 -2.81 -13.03 37.96
CA GLY A 962 -1.89 -13.25 36.84
C GLY A 962 -0.69 -12.33 36.82
N ASP A 963 0.10 -12.43 35.76
CA ASP A 963 1.41 -11.79 35.66
C ASP A 963 1.33 -10.25 35.56
N GLY A 964 0.15 -9.65 35.40
CA GLY A 964 0.03 -8.18 35.28
C GLY A 964 0.52 -7.66 33.94
N ARG A 965 0.19 -8.38 32.86
CA ARG A 965 0.46 -7.99 31.47
C ARG A 965 -0.53 -6.93 31.01
N THR A 966 -0.22 -5.68 31.38
CA THR A 966 -0.97 -4.46 31.05
C THR A 966 -0.09 -3.43 30.37
N VAL A 967 -0.69 -2.38 29.80
CA VAL A 967 0.06 -1.25 29.22
C VAL A 967 1.08 -0.68 30.21
N VAL A 968 0.70 -0.52 31.48
CA VAL A 968 1.60 -0.04 32.55
C VAL A 968 2.63 -1.12 32.95
N GLY A 969 2.20 -2.37 33.08
CA GLY A 969 3.06 -3.48 33.47
C GLY A 969 4.18 -3.75 32.46
N GLU A 970 3.84 -3.85 31.17
CA GLU A 970 4.80 -4.07 30.10
C GLU A 970 5.81 -2.91 30.01
N ARG A 971 5.34 -1.66 30.14
CA ARG A 971 6.23 -0.49 30.15
C ARG A 971 7.28 -0.58 31.27
N ASN A 972 6.90 -0.99 32.47
CA ASN A 972 7.82 -1.12 33.60
C ASN A 972 8.86 -2.21 33.35
N ARG A 973 8.45 -3.37 32.83
CA ARG A 973 9.37 -4.45 32.44
C ARG A 973 10.35 -3.99 31.36
N TRP A 974 9.87 -3.27 30.35
CA TRP A 974 10.75 -2.77 29.31
C TRP A 974 11.77 -1.76 29.85
N ILE A 975 11.43 -0.95 30.85
CA ILE A 975 12.40 -0.06 31.51
C ILE A 975 13.51 -0.89 32.18
N TYR A 976 13.15 -1.97 32.89
CA TYR A 976 14.12 -2.89 33.47
C TYR A 976 15.03 -3.50 32.39
N HIS A 977 14.44 -4.12 31.37
CA HIS A 977 15.18 -4.80 30.31
C HIS A 977 16.00 -3.84 29.44
N LYS A 978 15.53 -2.62 29.22
CA LYS A 978 16.32 -1.57 28.57
C LYS A 978 17.59 -1.27 29.37
N GLY A 979 17.48 -1.16 30.69
CA GLY A 979 18.66 -1.01 31.56
C GLY A 979 19.66 -2.15 31.38
N LYS A 980 19.17 -3.41 31.32
CA LYS A 980 20.01 -4.60 31.09
C LYS A 980 20.62 -4.70 29.70
N ALA A 981 19.92 -4.22 28.68
CA ALA A 981 20.44 -4.11 27.33
C ALA A 981 21.55 -3.03 27.26
N ASP A 982 21.28 -1.84 27.81
CA ASP A 982 22.20 -0.70 27.82
C ASP A 982 23.50 -1.01 28.61
N GLU A 983 23.40 -1.71 29.75
CA GLU A 983 24.55 -2.20 30.56
C GLU A 983 25.54 -3.03 29.71
N ARG A 984 25.05 -3.68 28.65
CA ARG A 984 25.82 -4.61 27.80
C ARG A 984 26.02 -4.10 26.37
N GLY A 985 25.57 -2.88 26.06
CA GLY A 985 25.64 -2.30 24.72
C GLY A 985 24.80 -3.04 23.67
N LEU A 986 23.72 -3.72 24.09
CA LEU A 986 22.80 -4.43 23.22
C LEU A 986 21.62 -3.52 22.84
N LYS A 987 21.11 -3.67 21.62
CA LYS A 987 19.92 -2.94 21.17
C LYS A 987 18.65 -3.66 21.64
N LEU A 988 17.81 -2.99 22.43
CA LEU A 988 16.50 -3.54 22.79
C LEU A 988 15.62 -3.62 21.53
N ILE A 989 15.03 -4.79 21.27
CA ILE A 989 14.06 -5.04 20.20
C ILE A 989 12.88 -5.85 20.76
N MET A 990 11.80 -5.98 19.99
CA MET A 990 10.67 -6.81 20.39
C MET A 990 10.59 -8.05 19.50
N TYR A 991 10.40 -9.25 20.07
CA TYR A 991 10.14 -10.47 19.30
C TYR A 991 8.64 -10.80 19.21
N GLU A 992 7.79 -10.24 20.08
CA GLU A 992 6.36 -10.51 20.10
C GLU A 992 5.57 -9.41 20.82
N GLY A 993 4.78 -8.65 20.08
CA GLY A 993 3.93 -7.56 20.56
C GLY A 993 2.49 -7.77 20.11
N GLY A 994 1.55 -7.76 21.04
CA GLY A 994 0.20 -8.20 20.70
C GLY A 994 -0.68 -8.53 21.89
N THR A 995 -1.56 -9.49 21.63
CA THR A 995 -2.50 -10.04 22.60
C THR A 995 -2.03 -11.42 23.05
N HIS A 996 -2.19 -11.71 24.34
CA HIS A 996 -2.25 -13.05 24.90
C HIS A 996 -3.66 -13.36 25.43
N LEU A 997 -4.63 -12.51 25.07
CA LEU A 997 -5.99 -12.55 25.54
C LEU A 997 -6.82 -13.52 24.68
N VAL A 998 -7.08 -14.69 25.25
CA VAL A 998 -7.99 -15.70 24.69
C VAL A 998 -9.06 -16.03 25.72
N THR A 999 -10.14 -16.67 25.27
CA THR A 999 -11.20 -17.11 26.19
C THR A 999 -10.60 -18.00 27.28
N PRO A 1000 -10.97 -17.82 28.56
CA PRO A 1000 -10.48 -18.67 29.64
C PRO A 1000 -10.68 -20.16 29.33
N PRO A 1001 -9.71 -21.04 29.65
CA PRO A 1001 -9.74 -22.46 29.27
C PRO A 1001 -11.04 -23.19 29.63
N SER A 1002 -11.64 -22.94 30.80
CA SER A 1002 -12.92 -23.55 31.21
C SER A 1002 -14.14 -23.04 30.42
N ARG A 1003 -13.97 -21.99 29.61
CA ARG A 1003 -15.02 -21.28 28.87
C ARG A 1003 -14.86 -21.32 27.35
N VAL A 1004 -13.83 -21.97 26.81
CA VAL A 1004 -13.56 -22.06 25.36
C VAL A 1004 -14.71 -22.64 24.53
N ASN A 1005 -15.58 -23.46 25.13
CA ASN A 1005 -16.77 -24.01 24.48
C ASN A 1005 -18.04 -23.15 24.66
N ASN A 1006 -17.93 -21.99 25.31
CA ASN A 1006 -19.04 -21.08 25.55
C ASN A 1006 -19.09 -19.99 24.47
N ALA A 1007 -20.12 -20.04 23.63
CA ALA A 1007 -20.30 -19.12 22.50
C ALA A 1007 -20.34 -17.63 22.90
N THR A 1008 -20.94 -17.30 24.05
CA THR A 1008 -21.01 -15.91 24.53
C THR A 1008 -19.64 -15.40 24.94
N TRP A 1009 -18.85 -16.21 25.65
CA TRP A 1009 -17.50 -15.82 26.06
C TRP A 1009 -16.58 -15.63 24.85
N ASN A 1010 -16.61 -16.58 23.91
CA ASN A 1010 -15.87 -16.46 22.65
C ASN A 1010 -16.28 -15.21 21.86
N LEU A 1011 -17.59 -14.90 21.79
CA LEU A 1011 -18.05 -13.69 21.13
C LEU A 1011 -17.48 -12.43 21.80
N VAL A 1012 -17.52 -12.34 23.13
CA VAL A 1012 -17.03 -11.16 23.87
C VAL A 1012 -15.53 -10.95 23.64
N PHE A 1013 -14.72 -12.00 23.80
CA PHE A 1013 -13.26 -11.92 23.61
C PHE A 1013 -12.88 -11.63 22.16
N ASN A 1014 -13.44 -12.36 21.19
CA ASN A 1014 -13.09 -12.20 19.79
C ASN A 1014 -13.54 -10.84 19.24
N SER A 1015 -14.70 -10.33 19.69
CA SER A 1015 -15.16 -8.99 19.31
C SER A 1015 -14.40 -7.88 20.01
N PHE A 1016 -13.84 -8.12 21.20
CA PHE A 1016 -13.02 -7.14 21.91
C PHE A 1016 -11.75 -6.81 21.11
N HIS A 1017 -11.06 -7.82 20.59
CA HIS A 1017 -9.88 -7.60 19.72
C HIS A 1017 -10.20 -6.76 18.48
N MET A 1018 -11.44 -6.80 17.99
CA MET A 1018 -11.87 -6.04 16.81
C MET A 1018 -12.53 -4.71 17.16
N SER A 1019 -12.45 -4.28 18.43
CA SER A 1019 -13.13 -3.09 18.94
C SER A 1019 -12.21 -1.86 18.99
N GLN A 1020 -12.79 -0.67 19.01
CA GLN A 1020 -12.05 0.58 19.21
C GLN A 1020 -11.30 0.61 20.56
N PRO A 1021 -11.89 0.19 21.70
CA PRO A 1021 -11.16 0.13 22.97
C PRO A 1021 -9.88 -0.71 22.94
N TRP A 1022 -9.86 -1.80 22.18
CA TRP A 1022 -8.63 -2.59 22.00
C TRP A 1022 -7.60 -1.87 21.13
N ALA A 1023 -8.03 -1.23 20.04
CA ALA A 1023 -7.14 -0.42 19.20
C ALA A 1023 -6.49 0.71 20.02
N ASP A 1024 -7.25 1.41 20.87
CA ASP A 1024 -6.73 2.47 21.76
C ASP A 1024 -5.75 1.90 22.81
N THR A 1025 -6.03 0.71 23.34
CA THR A 1025 -5.14 0.03 24.29
C THR A 1025 -3.80 -0.32 23.62
N PHE A 1026 -3.86 -0.86 22.40
CA PHE A 1026 -2.66 -1.25 21.64
C PHE A 1026 -1.86 -0.04 21.15
N ASP A 1027 -2.53 1.05 20.79
CA ASP A 1027 -1.91 2.35 20.48
C ASP A 1027 -1.04 2.85 21.64
N ALA A 1028 -1.54 2.71 22.88
CA ALA A 1028 -0.80 3.07 24.08
C ALA A 1028 0.43 2.17 24.32
N VAL A 1029 0.34 0.87 24.00
CA VAL A 1029 1.49 -0.06 24.05
C VAL A 1029 2.58 0.37 23.08
N MET A 1030 2.23 0.61 21.82
CA MET A 1030 3.19 1.05 20.79
C MET A 1030 3.79 2.42 21.12
N THR A 1031 2.97 3.36 21.57
CA THR A 1031 3.42 4.68 22.01
C THR A 1031 4.42 4.58 23.16
N ASN A 1032 4.16 3.75 24.16
CA ASN A 1032 5.11 3.52 25.26
C ASN A 1032 6.42 2.90 24.77
N TRP A 1033 6.35 1.95 23.83
CA TRP A 1033 7.52 1.31 23.25
C TRP A 1033 8.41 2.33 22.53
N PHE A 1034 7.86 3.09 21.59
CA PHE A 1034 8.63 4.08 20.82
C PHE A 1034 9.08 5.27 21.68
N THR A 1035 8.32 5.63 22.72
CA THR A 1035 8.77 6.64 23.71
C THR A 1035 10.01 6.16 24.48
N LEU A 1036 10.05 4.87 24.84
CA LEU A 1036 11.16 4.30 25.62
C LEU A 1036 12.40 4.05 24.76
N THR A 1037 12.20 3.61 23.52
CA THR A 1037 13.26 3.03 22.67
C THR A 1037 13.67 3.91 21.51
N GLY A 1038 12.82 4.86 21.09
CA GLY A 1038 13.04 5.70 19.91
C GLY A 1038 12.87 4.92 18.62
N ASP A 1039 13.97 4.34 18.11
CA ASP A 1039 14.05 3.73 16.78
C ASP A 1039 14.01 2.19 16.79
N ALA A 1040 13.78 1.56 17.96
CA ALA A 1040 13.76 0.11 18.04
C ALA A 1040 12.50 -0.49 17.42
N VAL A 1041 12.69 -1.65 16.77
CA VAL A 1041 11.61 -2.34 16.07
C VAL A 1041 10.56 -2.88 17.03
N PHE A 1042 9.29 -2.62 16.71
CA PHE A 1042 8.14 -3.23 17.37
C PHE A 1042 7.67 -4.44 16.54
N ASN A 1043 7.85 -5.67 17.01
CA ASN A 1043 7.40 -6.86 16.28
C ASN A 1043 5.96 -7.22 16.61
N ARG A 1044 5.05 -7.12 15.65
CA ARG A 1044 3.68 -7.62 15.79
C ARG A 1044 3.63 -9.15 15.67
N MET A 1045 2.81 -9.76 16.52
CA MET A 1045 2.69 -11.21 16.66
C MET A 1045 2.22 -11.96 15.40
N CYS A 1046 1.23 -11.43 14.66
CA CYS A 1046 0.69 -12.08 13.45
C CYS A 1046 0.16 -11.07 12.42
N ASP A 1047 0.33 -11.39 11.14
CA ASP A 1047 -0.29 -10.73 9.98
C ASP A 1047 -1.80 -11.05 9.88
N VAL A 1048 -2.16 -12.22 9.34
CA VAL A 1048 -3.55 -12.64 9.11
C VAL A 1048 -3.82 -13.94 9.88
N LEU A 1049 -4.71 -13.86 10.87
CA LEU A 1049 -5.10 -14.99 11.69
C LEU A 1049 -6.59 -14.86 12.06
N PRO A 1050 -7.46 -15.81 11.68
CA PRO A 1050 -8.85 -15.81 12.10
C PRO A 1050 -8.95 -15.87 13.63
N GLN A 1051 -10.02 -15.31 14.19
CA GLN A 1051 -10.26 -15.36 15.63
C GLN A 1051 -10.81 -16.73 16.01
N GLY A 1052 -10.35 -17.25 17.13
CA GLY A 1052 -10.74 -18.56 17.65
C GLY A 1052 -10.66 -18.58 19.18
N PRO A 1053 -11.25 -19.59 19.82
CA PRO A 1053 -11.21 -19.72 21.28
C PRO A 1053 -9.77 -19.84 21.84
N TYR A 1054 -8.80 -20.19 21.00
CA TYR A 1054 -7.40 -20.42 21.38
C TYR A 1054 -6.42 -19.43 20.76
N HIS A 1055 -6.87 -18.52 19.87
CA HIS A 1055 -5.98 -17.65 19.11
C HIS A 1055 -6.70 -16.37 18.64
N ASN A 1056 -6.12 -15.21 18.92
CA ASN A 1056 -6.68 -13.89 18.56
C ASN A 1056 -5.62 -12.88 18.07
N GLU A 1057 -4.44 -13.35 17.68
CA GLU A 1057 -3.22 -12.56 17.49
C GLU A 1057 -3.17 -11.76 16.17
N GLY A 1058 -4.01 -12.10 15.19
CA GLY A 1058 -3.99 -11.49 13.86
C GLY A 1058 -4.32 -10.01 13.84
N LEU A 1059 -3.60 -9.23 13.02
CA LEU A 1059 -4.03 -7.87 12.64
C LEU A 1059 -5.30 -7.90 11.79
N TYR A 1060 -5.33 -8.85 10.87
CA TYR A 1060 -6.46 -9.14 9.98
C TYR A 1060 -7.03 -10.51 10.31
N ARG A 1061 -8.36 -10.65 10.18
CA ARG A 1061 -9.02 -11.96 10.25
C ARG A 1061 -9.01 -12.71 8.92
N PHE A 1062 -8.98 -11.95 7.84
CA PHE A 1062 -8.93 -12.37 6.44
C PHE A 1062 -8.46 -11.19 5.58
N ILE A 1063 -8.04 -11.44 4.34
CA ILE A 1063 -7.64 -10.35 3.42
C ILE A 1063 -8.86 -9.47 3.12
N GLY A 1064 -8.72 -8.15 3.27
CA GLY A 1064 -9.83 -7.20 3.11
C GLY A 1064 -10.68 -6.99 4.37
N ASP A 1065 -10.25 -7.50 5.53
CA ASP A 1065 -10.87 -7.16 6.82
C ASP A 1065 -10.80 -5.64 7.08
N ASN A 1066 -11.81 -5.11 7.76
CA ASN A 1066 -11.87 -3.72 8.20
C ASN A 1066 -12.22 -3.68 9.69
N ASN A 1067 -11.21 -3.35 10.50
CA ASN A 1067 -11.33 -3.23 11.95
C ASN A 1067 -10.48 -2.04 12.44
N PRO A 1068 -10.77 -1.49 13.63
CA PRO A 1068 -10.08 -0.29 14.14
C PRO A 1068 -8.57 -0.44 14.39
N GLN A 1069 -8.04 -1.66 14.53
CA GLN A 1069 -6.60 -1.84 14.71
C GLN A 1069 -5.81 -1.48 13.44
N ILE A 1070 -6.40 -1.67 12.25
CA ILE A 1070 -5.71 -1.43 10.97
C ILE A 1070 -5.33 0.05 10.78
N PRO A 1071 -6.25 1.03 10.86
CA PRO A 1071 -5.86 2.43 10.72
C PRO A 1071 -4.94 2.90 11.85
N MET A 1072 -5.09 2.39 13.07
CA MET A 1072 -4.17 2.68 14.19
C MET A 1072 -2.76 2.15 13.92
N TRP A 1073 -2.63 0.90 13.48
CA TRP A 1073 -1.35 0.28 13.12
C TRP A 1073 -0.66 1.05 11.99
N ASN A 1074 -1.41 1.42 10.94
CA ASN A 1074 -0.90 2.23 9.85
C ASN A 1074 -0.44 3.63 10.30
N ALA A 1075 -1.18 4.26 11.22
CA ALA A 1075 -0.80 5.55 11.79
C ALA A 1075 0.50 5.44 12.62
N GLN A 1076 0.63 4.41 13.45
CA GLN A 1076 1.84 4.13 14.22
C GLN A 1076 3.04 3.86 13.31
N MET A 1077 2.89 3.03 12.28
CA MET A 1077 3.96 2.79 11.30
C MET A 1077 4.39 4.08 10.60
N ALA A 1078 3.45 4.96 10.23
CA ALA A 1078 3.77 6.22 9.55
C ALA A 1078 4.37 7.28 10.49
N ALA A 1079 4.09 7.21 11.79
CA ALA A 1079 4.58 8.16 12.78
C ALA A 1079 6.02 7.89 13.24
N HIS A 1080 6.53 6.68 12.99
CA HIS A 1080 7.81 6.23 13.52
C HIS A 1080 8.76 5.76 12.42
N THR A 1081 10.05 6.03 12.62
CA THR A 1081 11.11 5.62 11.70
C THR A 1081 11.93 4.50 12.32
N GLY A 1082 12.25 3.48 11.53
CA GLY A 1082 13.05 2.35 12.01
C GLY A 1082 14.53 2.66 12.23
N PRO A 1083 15.28 1.64 12.70
CA PRO A 1083 16.70 1.75 13.01
C PRO A 1083 17.54 2.38 11.90
N ALA A 1084 18.51 3.20 12.29
CA ALA A 1084 19.60 3.61 11.40
C ALA A 1084 20.36 2.39 10.84
N GLY A 1085 20.95 2.53 9.65
CA GLY A 1085 21.77 1.48 9.02
C GLY A 1085 21.40 1.14 7.58
N ARG A 1086 20.26 1.62 7.10
CA ARG A 1086 19.83 1.54 5.70
C ARG A 1086 19.25 2.89 5.27
N GLY A 1087 19.46 3.29 4.02
CA GLY A 1087 18.92 4.52 3.45
C GLY A 1087 17.41 4.46 3.21
N ALA A 1088 16.76 5.61 3.13
CA ALA A 1088 15.31 5.72 2.92
C ALA A 1088 14.80 5.04 1.62
N GLY A 1089 15.65 4.86 0.62
CA GLY A 1089 15.31 4.13 -0.61
C GLY A 1089 15.59 2.63 -0.55
N ASP A 1090 16.35 2.16 0.43
CA ASP A 1090 16.81 0.78 0.46
C ASP A 1090 15.69 -0.19 0.80
N PHE A 1091 14.67 0.27 1.54
CA PHE A 1091 13.50 -0.52 1.96
C PHE A 1091 12.48 -0.76 0.87
N VAL A 1092 12.62 -0.12 -0.28
CA VAL A 1092 11.68 -0.32 -1.38
C VAL A 1092 12.00 -1.65 -2.07
N GLY A 1093 11.06 -2.58 -1.96
CA GLY A 1093 11.07 -3.86 -2.67
C GLY A 1093 10.57 -3.75 -4.11
N THR A 1094 10.72 -4.83 -4.88
CA THR A 1094 10.27 -4.86 -6.29
C THR A 1094 8.76 -4.77 -6.46
N TYR A 1095 7.97 -5.13 -5.43
CA TYR A 1095 6.52 -4.96 -5.45
C TYR A 1095 6.09 -3.55 -5.07
N GLU A 1096 6.76 -2.97 -4.07
CA GLU A 1096 6.49 -1.61 -3.65
C GLU A 1096 6.87 -0.61 -4.74
N ALA A 1097 7.95 -0.88 -5.45
CA ALA A 1097 8.22 -0.21 -6.71
C ALA A 1097 7.10 -0.57 -7.70
N THR A 1098 6.11 0.32 -7.86
CA THR A 1098 5.11 0.19 -8.95
C THR A 1098 5.88 -0.07 -10.26
N PRO A 1099 5.57 -1.17 -10.98
CA PRO A 1099 6.25 -1.55 -12.22
C PRO A 1099 6.28 -0.45 -13.26
#